data_AF-A0A922EEY5-F1
#
_entry.id   AF-A0A922EEY5-F1
#
_cell.length_a   1.000
_cell.length_b   1.000
_cell.length_c   1.000
_cell.angle_alpha   90.00
_cell.angle_beta   90.00
_cell.angle_gamma   90.00
#
_symmetry.space_group_name_H-M   'P 1'
#
loop_
_entity.id
_entity.type
_entity.pdbx_description
1 polymer ?
#
loop_
_entity_poly.entity_id
_entity_poly.type
_entity_poly.pdbx_seq_one_letter_code
_entity_poly.pdbx_strand_id
1 'polypeptide(L)'
;MAFFSRWWVKQSVETQGVVRKLVDAGQLEFINGGWCMHDEATCHYIDMIDQTTLGHQLIKEQFNKTPRAGWQIDPFGHSAVQGYLLGAELGFDSVHFARIDYQDRAKRKNDKSLEVIWRASKTFGSASQIFANAFPAHYSPPDGFHFEVKDEAFLPVQDDPLLYDYNVEQRVNDFINAAIKQANVTRTNHIMWTMGDDFQYQYAETWFKQMDKLIHYVNKESQVNALYSTPSIYTDAKNAANESWPLKTDDYFPYADGANSYWTGFFTSRPALKRYIRVLSGYYLAARQLEFLAGKRSNGPNTFILGDALGIAQHHDAVTGTAKQHTTNDYAKRLAIGASEAEAVVNTALSFLVNNKSKDQHKVTAVKFSQCPLLNISFCPPTEKDIPEGRHLVIVAYNPLGWKRTDVIKIPVNSANLVVQDSSGNTIEAQYVGLDNVTGNLRNFYTRAYLGKTSKQVPKYWLLFQASVPPLGWNTYFVSKATFKGKSKNGFVSVMESPQKETVEIGPGNLKMSFSLTSGQLKSIYNIKTGVYLPVQQSYLWYGSSSRDDGQASGAYIFRPKGSPQNMVSSSVPLKVIRGPLLDEVHQQFNSWIYQVTRVYRDKEHAEVEFTVRDYRADWPLSVTQPVAGNYYPLNLGIYTMDKKFELSILVDRATGGSSIEDGEVELMLHRFNSPFLCCLAYGLKYVLNQI
;
A
#
# COMPACT_ATOMS: atom_id res chain seq x y z
N MET A 1 -10.28 2.16 -15.04
CA MET A 1 -11.03 1.13 -15.79
C MET A 1 -12.08 0.35 -14.98
N ALA A 2 -11.94 0.16 -13.66
CA ALA A 2 -12.83 -0.66 -12.83
C ALA A 2 -14.32 -0.29 -12.91
N PHE A 3 -14.66 0.99 -13.09
CA PHE A 3 -16.04 1.44 -13.36
C PHE A 3 -16.47 1.16 -14.80
N PHE A 4 -15.63 1.52 -15.78
CA PHE A 4 -15.90 1.33 -17.21
C PHE A 4 -16.16 -0.14 -17.54
N SER A 5 -15.37 -1.09 -17.00
CA SER A 5 -15.57 -2.52 -17.21
C SER A 5 -16.92 -3.00 -16.66
N ARG A 6 -17.33 -2.52 -15.48
CA ARG A 6 -18.62 -2.83 -14.82
C ARG A 6 -19.83 -2.23 -15.53
N TRP A 7 -19.61 -1.16 -16.31
CA TRP A 7 -20.60 -0.56 -17.20
C TRP A 7 -20.67 -1.31 -18.54
N TRP A 8 -19.51 -1.59 -19.15
CA TRP A 8 -19.33 -2.22 -20.46
C TRP A 8 -20.05 -3.56 -20.60
N VAL A 9 -19.89 -4.44 -19.61
CA VAL A 9 -20.52 -5.78 -19.59
C VAL A 9 -22.05 -5.75 -19.41
N LYS A 10 -22.65 -4.57 -19.21
CA LYS A 10 -24.10 -4.35 -19.15
C LYS A 10 -24.66 -3.64 -20.39
N GLN A 11 -23.82 -3.19 -21.31
CA GLN A 11 -24.26 -2.49 -22.51
C GLN A 11 -24.70 -3.48 -23.60
N SER A 12 -25.69 -3.07 -24.39
CA SER A 12 -26.08 -3.81 -25.58
C SER A 12 -25.01 -3.74 -26.67
N VAL A 13 -25.09 -4.63 -27.67
CA VAL A 13 -24.10 -4.72 -28.76
C VAL A 13 -24.05 -3.42 -29.58
N GLU A 14 -25.20 -2.75 -29.72
CA GLU A 14 -25.35 -1.47 -30.41
C GLU A 14 -24.60 -0.37 -29.67
N THR A 15 -24.82 -0.23 -28.35
CA THR A 15 -24.10 0.74 -27.51
C THR A 15 -22.61 0.46 -27.48
N GLN A 16 -22.19 -0.82 -27.39
CA GLN A 16 -20.77 -1.17 -27.53
C GLN A 16 -20.20 -0.78 -28.91
N GLY A 17 -20.98 -0.93 -29.98
CA GLY A 17 -20.62 -0.49 -31.33
C GLY A 17 -20.48 1.03 -31.45
N VAL A 18 -21.36 1.81 -30.80
CA VAL A 18 -21.26 3.27 -30.73
C VAL A 18 -19.99 3.70 -29.99
N VAL A 19 -19.71 3.11 -28.82
CA VAL A 19 -18.51 3.45 -28.03
C VAL A 19 -17.23 3.12 -28.80
N ARG A 20 -17.14 1.98 -29.49
CA ARG A 20 -15.98 1.68 -30.35
C ARG A 20 -15.76 2.78 -31.39
N LYS A 21 -16.81 3.24 -32.08
CA LYS A 21 -16.73 4.37 -33.02
C LYS A 21 -16.25 5.67 -32.36
N LEU A 22 -16.73 6.01 -31.16
CA LEU A 22 -16.30 7.21 -30.42
C LEU A 22 -14.81 7.13 -30.02
N VAL A 23 -14.34 5.94 -29.62
CA VAL A 23 -12.93 5.69 -29.27
C VAL A 23 -12.04 5.65 -30.52
N ASP A 24 -12.55 5.14 -31.65
CA ASP A 24 -11.84 5.13 -32.94
C ASP A 24 -11.74 6.53 -33.57
N ALA A 25 -12.76 7.37 -33.40
CA ALA A 25 -12.78 8.77 -33.83
C ALA A 25 -12.04 9.73 -32.85
N GLY A 26 -11.49 9.23 -31.74
CA GLY A 26 -10.80 10.04 -30.74
C GLY A 26 -11.71 10.90 -29.85
N GLN A 27 -13.04 10.80 -29.99
CA GLN A 27 -14.02 11.51 -29.16
C GLN A 27 -14.08 10.98 -27.71
N LEU A 28 -13.62 9.75 -27.49
CA LEU A 28 -13.42 9.17 -26.15
C LEU A 28 -12.00 8.62 -26.03
N GLU A 29 -11.10 9.37 -25.38
CA GLU A 29 -9.75 8.91 -25.05
C GLU A 29 -9.72 8.25 -23.65
N PHE A 30 -9.04 7.10 -23.56
CA PHE A 30 -8.71 6.49 -22.27
C PHE A 30 -7.37 7.00 -21.74
N ILE A 31 -7.41 7.98 -20.84
CA ILE A 31 -6.24 8.49 -20.10
C ILE A 31 -5.99 7.70 -18.81
N ASN A 32 -4.72 7.59 -18.38
CA ASN A 32 -4.19 6.64 -17.38
C ASN A 32 -4.41 5.16 -17.76
N GLY A 33 -5.67 4.75 -17.95
CA GLY A 33 -6.07 3.42 -18.42
C GLY A 33 -5.97 2.30 -17.39
N GLY A 34 -5.35 2.49 -16.22
CA GLY A 34 -5.29 1.49 -15.17
C GLY A 34 -6.66 1.15 -14.57
N TRP A 35 -6.74 0.10 -13.74
CA TRP A 35 -7.98 -0.31 -13.09
C TRP A 35 -8.55 0.83 -12.24
N CYS A 36 -7.73 1.48 -11.43
CA CYS A 36 -8.01 2.70 -10.69
C CYS A 36 -6.98 3.80 -11.01
N MET A 37 -7.24 5.02 -10.52
CA MET A 37 -6.20 6.02 -10.28
C MET A 37 -5.59 5.67 -8.92
N HIS A 38 -4.39 5.10 -8.94
CA HIS A 38 -3.78 4.52 -7.74
C HIS A 38 -3.10 5.57 -6.86
N ASP A 39 -2.94 5.26 -5.57
CA ASP A 39 -2.04 6.01 -4.70
C ASP A 39 -0.58 5.85 -5.13
N GLU A 40 0.21 6.89 -4.91
CA GLU A 40 1.64 6.92 -5.21
C GLU A 40 2.51 6.77 -3.96
N ALA A 41 1.95 6.99 -2.77
CA ALA A 41 2.69 6.90 -1.51
C ALA A 41 2.64 5.50 -0.87
N THR A 42 1.49 4.83 -0.85
CA THR A 42 1.26 3.59 -0.07
C THR A 42 1.00 2.34 -0.92
N CYS A 43 1.09 2.45 -2.25
CA CYS A 43 1.16 1.32 -3.17
C CYS A 43 2.57 0.70 -3.24
N HIS A 44 2.64 -0.59 -3.58
CA HIS A 44 3.89 -1.23 -4.01
C HIS A 44 3.94 -1.28 -5.54
N TYR A 45 5.13 -1.11 -6.15
CA TYR A 45 5.24 -0.99 -7.61
C TYR A 45 4.67 -2.20 -8.38
N ILE A 46 4.75 -3.42 -7.82
CA ILE A 46 4.12 -4.62 -8.40
C ILE A 46 2.60 -4.43 -8.53
N ASP A 47 1.95 -3.90 -7.49
CA ASP A 47 0.49 -3.69 -7.49
C ASP A 47 0.09 -2.52 -8.41
N MET A 48 0.95 -1.50 -8.53
CA MET A 48 0.78 -0.41 -9.51
C MET A 48 0.88 -0.93 -10.95
N ILE A 49 1.80 -1.86 -11.23
CA ILE A 49 1.92 -2.52 -12.54
C ILE A 49 0.73 -3.45 -12.79
N ASP A 50 0.36 -4.32 -11.83
CA ASP A 50 -0.73 -5.29 -11.97
C ASP A 50 -2.07 -4.59 -12.24
N GLN A 51 -2.40 -3.54 -11.49
CA GLN A 51 -3.63 -2.79 -11.69
C GLN A 51 -3.63 -2.01 -13.01
N THR A 52 -2.46 -1.52 -13.45
CA THR A 52 -2.32 -0.83 -14.74
C THR A 52 -2.53 -1.80 -15.89
N THR A 53 -1.84 -2.95 -15.83
CA THR A 53 -1.91 -4.04 -16.81
C THR A 53 -3.35 -4.55 -16.98
N LEU A 54 -4.08 -4.77 -15.88
CA LEU A 54 -5.47 -5.23 -15.92
C LEU A 54 -6.41 -4.24 -16.66
N GLY A 55 -6.16 -2.94 -16.53
CA GLY A 55 -6.92 -1.91 -17.25
C GLY A 55 -6.49 -1.75 -18.72
N HIS A 56 -5.17 -1.72 -18.98
CA HIS A 56 -4.59 -1.60 -20.32
C HIS A 56 -4.94 -2.81 -21.20
N GLN A 57 -4.90 -4.03 -20.65
CA GLN A 57 -5.31 -5.24 -21.36
C GLN A 57 -6.76 -5.14 -21.83
N LEU A 58 -7.69 -4.70 -20.98
CA LEU A 58 -9.10 -4.51 -21.36
C LEU A 58 -9.25 -3.45 -22.46
N ILE A 59 -8.53 -2.33 -22.37
CA ILE A 59 -8.55 -1.29 -23.42
C ILE A 59 -8.02 -1.85 -24.75
N LYS A 60 -6.94 -2.63 -24.71
CA LYS A 60 -6.33 -3.23 -25.89
C LYS A 60 -7.21 -4.30 -26.53
N GLU A 61 -7.84 -5.16 -25.74
CA GLU A 61 -8.75 -6.22 -26.21
C GLU A 61 -10.06 -5.66 -26.79
N GLN A 62 -10.63 -4.59 -26.20
CA GLN A 62 -11.94 -4.08 -26.61
C GLN A 62 -11.89 -2.97 -27.67
N PHE A 63 -10.78 -2.23 -27.77
CA PHE A 63 -10.64 -1.03 -28.61
C PHE A 63 -9.31 -0.92 -29.38
N ASN A 64 -8.37 -1.86 -29.19
CA ASN A 64 -7.02 -1.84 -29.78
C ASN A 64 -6.17 -0.56 -29.49
N LYS A 65 -6.60 0.31 -28.55
CA LYS A 65 -5.85 1.51 -28.16
C LYS A 65 -4.79 1.21 -27.11
N THR A 66 -3.87 2.15 -26.95
CA THR A 66 -2.90 2.22 -25.84
C THR A 66 -2.92 3.68 -25.34
N PRO A 67 -3.16 3.94 -24.04
CA PRO A 67 -3.11 5.30 -23.47
C PRO A 67 -1.74 5.95 -23.66
N ARG A 68 -1.70 7.26 -23.94
CA ARG A 68 -0.46 8.07 -24.05
C ARG A 68 -0.23 9.06 -22.91
N ALA A 69 -1.29 9.43 -22.18
CA ALA A 69 -1.25 10.41 -21.11
C ALA A 69 -1.61 9.78 -19.75
N GLY A 70 -0.70 9.88 -18.79
CA GLY A 70 -0.94 9.58 -17.38
C GLY A 70 -1.83 10.64 -16.73
N TRP A 71 -2.81 10.20 -15.96
CA TRP A 71 -3.78 11.07 -15.28
C TRP A 71 -3.79 10.70 -13.81
N GLN A 72 -3.19 11.55 -12.97
CA GLN A 72 -3.00 11.37 -11.53
C GLN A 72 -3.45 12.66 -10.82
N ILE A 73 -4.70 13.08 -11.04
CA ILE A 73 -5.18 14.39 -10.55
C ILE A 73 -5.35 14.45 -9.04
N ASP A 74 -5.65 13.31 -8.40
CA ASP A 74 -6.03 13.25 -6.97
C ASP A 74 -5.06 12.53 -6.00
N PRO A 75 -4.07 11.70 -6.39
CA PRO A 75 -3.07 11.18 -5.44
C PRO A 75 -2.37 12.30 -4.65
N PHE A 76 -2.16 12.08 -3.36
CA PHE A 76 -1.83 13.13 -2.40
C PHE A 76 -0.30 13.42 -2.36
N GLY A 77 0.24 13.91 -3.47
CA GLY A 77 1.67 13.98 -3.76
C GLY A 77 2.12 12.84 -4.68
N HIS A 78 3.23 13.05 -5.38
CA HIS A 78 3.59 12.21 -6.54
C HIS A 78 4.99 11.61 -6.43
N SER A 79 5.11 10.32 -6.72
CA SER A 79 6.30 9.49 -6.51
C SER A 79 7.28 9.54 -7.69
N ALA A 80 8.57 9.39 -7.42
CA ALA A 80 9.55 9.23 -8.50
C ALA A 80 9.24 7.99 -9.38
N VAL A 81 8.69 6.93 -8.79
CA VAL A 81 8.30 5.70 -9.50
C VAL A 81 7.15 5.94 -10.49
N GLN A 82 6.22 6.85 -10.19
CA GLN A 82 5.19 7.26 -11.15
C GLN A 82 5.78 8.01 -12.36
N GLY A 83 6.80 8.86 -12.15
CA GLY A 83 7.43 9.60 -13.23
C GLY A 83 8.11 8.69 -14.25
N TYR A 84 9.00 7.79 -13.80
CA TYR A 84 9.73 6.91 -14.72
C TYR A 84 9.00 5.60 -15.04
N LEU A 85 8.54 4.83 -14.04
CA LEU A 85 8.07 3.45 -14.25
C LEU A 85 6.59 3.35 -14.62
N LEU A 86 5.71 4.09 -13.95
CA LEU A 86 4.28 4.16 -14.30
C LEU A 86 3.97 5.37 -15.20
N GLY A 87 5.00 5.89 -15.87
CA GLY A 87 4.98 6.98 -16.83
C GLY A 87 5.74 6.59 -18.08
N ALA A 88 7.02 6.99 -18.17
CA ALA A 88 7.85 6.77 -19.36
C ALA A 88 7.93 5.28 -19.80
N GLU A 89 8.17 4.35 -18.87
CA GLU A 89 8.27 2.91 -19.18
C GLU A 89 6.92 2.24 -19.55
N LEU A 90 5.77 2.92 -19.35
CA LEU A 90 4.48 2.48 -19.93
C LEU A 90 4.30 2.93 -21.38
N GLY A 91 5.19 3.78 -21.90
CA GLY A 91 5.00 4.49 -23.16
C GLY A 91 4.09 5.72 -23.06
N PHE A 92 4.05 6.39 -21.90
CA PHE A 92 3.37 7.68 -21.77
C PHE A 92 4.30 8.84 -22.12
N ASP A 93 3.81 9.76 -22.95
CA ASP A 93 4.51 11.01 -23.30
C ASP A 93 4.40 12.04 -22.16
N SER A 94 3.26 12.01 -21.42
CA SER A 94 2.95 12.96 -20.35
C SER A 94 2.31 12.34 -19.12
N VAL A 95 2.41 13.05 -17.99
CA VAL A 95 1.63 12.80 -16.78
C VAL A 95 1.10 14.12 -16.22
N HIS A 96 -0.18 14.14 -15.87
CA HIS A 96 -0.93 15.33 -15.48
C HIS A 96 -1.52 15.16 -14.08
N PHE A 97 -1.32 16.14 -13.19
CA PHE A 97 -1.68 16.02 -11.78
C PHE A 97 -1.99 17.37 -11.11
N ALA A 98 -2.79 17.36 -10.04
CA ALA A 98 -3.16 18.59 -9.33
C ALA A 98 -2.45 18.79 -7.98
N ARG A 99 -1.92 17.75 -7.31
CA ARG A 99 -1.57 17.82 -5.87
C ARG A 99 -0.06 17.91 -5.58
N ILE A 100 0.53 19.07 -5.91
CA ILE A 100 1.84 19.51 -5.40
C ILE A 100 1.71 20.45 -4.20
N ASP A 101 2.77 20.55 -3.41
CA ASP A 101 2.86 21.47 -2.26
C ASP A 101 2.50 22.93 -2.63
N TYR A 102 1.87 23.64 -1.69
CA TYR A 102 1.38 25.00 -1.91
C TYR A 102 2.50 26.04 -2.10
N GLN A 103 3.67 25.87 -1.48
CA GLN A 103 4.83 26.75 -1.67
C GLN A 103 5.54 26.45 -3.00
N ASP A 104 5.76 25.17 -3.31
CA ASP A 104 6.29 24.73 -4.62
C ASP A 104 5.39 25.24 -5.75
N ARG A 105 4.06 25.14 -5.61
CA ARG A 105 3.10 25.69 -6.59
C ARG A 105 3.18 27.22 -6.72
N ALA A 106 3.33 27.94 -5.61
CA ALA A 106 3.49 29.40 -5.64
C ALA A 106 4.78 29.80 -6.37
N LYS A 107 5.88 29.11 -6.09
CA LYS A 107 7.16 29.29 -6.81
C LYS A 107 7.02 28.94 -8.31
N ARG A 108 6.46 27.78 -8.64
CA ARG A 108 6.27 27.31 -10.02
C ARG A 108 5.39 28.23 -10.87
N LYS A 109 4.43 28.93 -10.28
CA LYS A 109 3.66 29.97 -10.98
C LYS A 109 4.53 31.14 -11.42
N ASN A 110 5.36 31.65 -10.51
CA ASN A 110 6.26 32.77 -10.77
C ASN A 110 7.36 32.40 -11.78
N ASP A 111 7.93 31.20 -11.65
CA ASP A 111 9.01 30.69 -12.50
C ASP A 111 8.52 30.13 -13.86
N LYS A 112 7.19 30.11 -14.09
CA LYS A 112 6.51 29.37 -15.18
C LYS A 112 7.05 27.93 -15.31
N SER A 113 7.13 27.20 -14.19
CA SER A 113 7.69 25.84 -14.08
C SER A 113 6.74 24.84 -13.43
N LEU A 114 5.43 25.07 -13.61
CA LEU A 114 4.35 24.10 -13.38
C LEU A 114 4.45 22.91 -14.35
N GLU A 115 4.91 23.18 -15.57
CA GLU A 115 5.20 22.22 -16.61
C GLU A 115 6.72 21.98 -16.68
N VAL A 116 7.15 20.72 -16.67
CA VAL A 116 8.57 20.32 -16.58
C VAL A 116 8.85 19.03 -17.35
N ILE A 117 10.11 18.79 -17.71
CA ILE A 117 10.60 17.45 -18.03
C ILE A 117 11.05 16.79 -16.73
N TRP A 118 10.42 15.67 -16.36
CA TRP A 118 10.68 14.96 -15.12
C TRP A 118 11.59 13.75 -15.35
N ARG A 119 12.82 13.84 -14.85
CA ARG A 119 13.83 12.76 -14.82
C ARG A 119 13.82 12.11 -13.45
N ALA A 120 12.81 11.29 -13.21
CA ALA A 120 12.53 10.74 -11.89
C ALA A 120 13.50 9.61 -11.48
N SER A 121 14.05 8.86 -12.44
CA SER A 121 15.05 7.82 -12.18
C SER A 121 16.47 8.39 -12.20
N LYS A 122 17.20 8.23 -11.08
CA LYS A 122 18.64 8.52 -11.00
C LYS A 122 19.49 7.60 -11.87
N THR A 123 18.98 6.40 -12.18
CA THR A 123 19.67 5.39 -13.01
C THR A 123 19.50 5.67 -14.50
N PHE A 124 18.30 6.05 -14.94
CA PHE A 124 17.97 6.21 -16.36
C PHE A 124 18.00 7.66 -16.84
N GLY A 125 17.88 8.64 -15.93
CA GLY A 125 18.03 10.06 -16.25
C GLY A 125 17.07 10.52 -17.35
N SER A 126 17.62 10.86 -18.52
CA SER A 126 16.86 11.30 -19.69
C SER A 126 16.22 10.15 -20.51
N ALA A 127 16.62 8.89 -20.30
CA ALA A 127 16.07 7.76 -21.05
C ALA A 127 14.63 7.42 -20.62
N SER A 128 14.32 7.58 -19.34
CA SER A 128 12.99 7.37 -18.75
C SER A 128 12.42 8.68 -18.21
N GLN A 129 12.41 9.73 -19.05
CA GLN A 129 11.89 11.06 -18.73
C GLN A 129 10.47 11.24 -19.28
N ILE A 130 9.65 12.05 -18.61
CA ILE A 130 8.24 12.31 -19.01
C ILE A 130 7.91 13.81 -18.93
N PHE A 131 6.97 14.30 -19.75
CA PHE A 131 6.42 15.65 -19.60
C PHE A 131 5.42 15.70 -18.44
N ALA A 132 5.77 16.39 -17.36
CA ALA A 132 4.94 16.49 -16.17
C ALA A 132 4.26 17.86 -16.09
N ASN A 133 2.93 17.85 -15.96
CA ASN A 133 2.09 19.06 -15.89
C ASN A 133 1.35 19.12 -14.55
N ALA A 134 1.83 19.97 -13.65
CA ALA A 134 1.17 20.28 -12.38
C ALA A 134 0.15 21.41 -12.55
N PHE A 135 -1.12 21.17 -12.24
CA PHE A 135 -2.18 22.15 -12.51
C PHE A 135 -2.04 23.44 -11.67
N PRO A 136 -2.47 24.62 -12.18
CA PRO A 136 -2.33 25.89 -11.47
C PRO A 136 -3.08 25.97 -10.13
N ALA A 137 -4.11 25.17 -9.89
CA ALA A 137 -4.86 25.19 -8.62
C ALA A 137 -5.43 23.80 -8.26
N HIS A 138 -6.60 23.46 -8.81
CA HIS A 138 -7.28 22.19 -8.61
C HIS A 138 -7.40 21.43 -9.94
N TYR A 139 -8.17 20.34 -9.96
CA TYR A 139 -8.61 19.66 -11.18
C TYR A 139 -10.04 20.05 -11.63
N SER A 140 -10.62 21.06 -10.98
CA SER A 140 -11.87 21.72 -11.37
C SER A 140 -11.72 22.59 -12.63
N PRO A 141 -12.81 23.02 -13.28
CA PRO A 141 -12.77 24.17 -14.18
C PRO A 141 -12.44 25.47 -13.43
N PRO A 142 -12.14 26.59 -14.13
CA PRO A 142 -12.05 27.91 -13.51
C PRO A 142 -13.35 28.33 -12.83
N ASP A 143 -13.24 29.27 -11.88
CA ASP A 143 -14.37 29.86 -11.16
C ASP A 143 -15.45 30.37 -12.15
N GLY A 144 -16.69 29.89 -12.01
CA GLY A 144 -17.81 30.25 -12.90
C GLY A 144 -17.94 29.42 -14.19
N PHE A 145 -17.14 28.35 -14.36
CA PHE A 145 -17.18 27.43 -15.51
C PHE A 145 -17.51 25.97 -15.14
N HIS A 146 -18.16 25.77 -13.99
CA HIS A 146 -18.74 24.49 -13.56
C HIS A 146 -20.19 24.39 -14.05
N PHE A 147 -20.58 23.28 -14.69
CA PHE A 147 -21.82 23.20 -15.49
C PHE A 147 -22.66 21.93 -15.24
N GLU A 148 -22.69 21.42 -14.01
CA GLU A 148 -23.47 20.22 -13.67
C GLU A 148 -24.96 20.53 -13.52
N VAL A 149 -25.82 19.57 -13.93
CA VAL A 149 -27.30 19.66 -13.94
C VAL A 149 -27.98 19.97 -12.59
N LYS A 150 -27.25 19.98 -11.47
CA LYS A 150 -27.77 20.29 -10.12
C LYS A 150 -27.13 21.53 -9.48
N ASP A 151 -26.25 22.20 -10.20
CA ASP A 151 -25.65 23.45 -9.74
C ASP A 151 -26.60 24.60 -10.09
N GLU A 152 -27.33 25.09 -9.09
CA GLU A 152 -28.29 26.19 -9.22
C GLU A 152 -27.60 27.57 -9.36
N ALA A 153 -26.27 27.64 -9.24
CA ALA A 153 -25.51 28.89 -9.16
C ALA A 153 -24.69 29.23 -10.43
N PHE A 154 -24.58 28.33 -11.41
CA PHE A 154 -23.83 28.63 -12.63
C PHE A 154 -24.64 29.53 -13.58
N LEU A 155 -23.96 30.51 -14.19
CA LEU A 155 -24.55 31.40 -15.19
C LEU A 155 -24.45 30.76 -16.58
N PRO A 156 -25.54 30.26 -17.20
CA PRO A 156 -25.51 29.70 -18.54
C PRO A 156 -25.24 30.80 -19.58
N VAL A 157 -24.68 30.41 -20.73
CA VAL A 157 -24.63 31.28 -21.92
C VAL A 157 -26.04 31.36 -22.51
N GLN A 158 -26.66 32.52 -22.31
CA GLN A 158 -27.91 32.92 -22.95
C GLN A 158 -27.54 33.65 -24.25
N ASP A 159 -27.96 33.09 -25.38
CA ASP A 159 -27.65 33.50 -26.75
C ASP A 159 -28.88 33.58 -27.67
N ASP A 160 -30.10 33.36 -27.15
CA ASP A 160 -31.36 33.51 -27.89
C ASP A 160 -31.94 34.91 -27.60
N PRO A 161 -31.89 35.85 -28.57
CA PRO A 161 -32.35 37.23 -28.38
C PRO A 161 -33.88 37.38 -28.24
N LEU A 162 -34.65 36.28 -28.33
CA LEU A 162 -36.09 36.27 -28.08
C LEU A 162 -36.44 36.04 -26.59
N LEU A 163 -35.45 35.75 -25.75
CA LEU A 163 -35.60 35.59 -24.31
C LEU A 163 -34.87 36.72 -23.57
N TYR A 164 -35.20 36.89 -22.28
CA TYR A 164 -34.50 37.85 -21.41
C TYR A 164 -33.10 37.33 -21.02
N ASP A 165 -32.30 38.24 -20.42
CA ASP A 165 -31.00 37.95 -19.80
C ASP A 165 -29.90 37.43 -20.76
N TYR A 166 -29.96 37.85 -22.03
CA TYR A 166 -28.90 37.65 -23.04
C TYR A 166 -27.55 38.15 -22.54
N ASN A 167 -26.54 37.26 -22.52
CA ASN A 167 -25.30 37.49 -21.77
C ASN A 167 -24.00 37.05 -22.47
N VAL A 168 -24.05 36.76 -23.78
CA VAL A 168 -22.89 36.27 -24.56
C VAL A 168 -21.62 37.07 -24.32
N GLU A 169 -21.68 38.40 -24.44
CA GLU A 169 -20.51 39.29 -24.24
C GLU A 169 -19.90 39.14 -22.84
N GLN A 170 -20.73 39.04 -21.80
CA GLN A 170 -20.26 38.81 -20.44
C GLN A 170 -19.53 37.46 -20.33
N ARG A 171 -20.14 36.37 -20.82
CA ARG A 171 -19.57 35.02 -20.66
C ARG A 171 -18.32 34.79 -21.51
N VAL A 172 -18.19 35.47 -22.65
CA VAL A 172 -16.95 35.50 -23.44
C VAL A 172 -15.86 36.29 -22.72
N ASN A 173 -16.17 37.45 -22.14
CA ASN A 173 -15.22 38.23 -21.35
C ASN A 173 -14.78 37.47 -20.08
N ASP A 174 -15.69 36.79 -19.37
CA ASP A 174 -15.36 35.90 -18.24
C ASP A 174 -14.34 34.83 -18.67
N PHE A 175 -14.55 34.21 -19.85
CA PHE A 175 -13.70 33.16 -20.38
C PHE A 175 -12.31 33.68 -20.73
N ILE A 176 -12.23 34.80 -21.46
CA ILE A 176 -10.96 35.45 -21.85
C ILE A 176 -10.15 35.84 -20.60
N ASN A 177 -10.80 36.43 -19.59
CA ASN A 177 -10.15 36.82 -18.34
C ASN A 177 -9.58 35.60 -17.59
N ALA A 178 -10.34 34.51 -17.49
CA ALA A 178 -9.86 33.26 -16.88
C ALA A 178 -8.71 32.62 -17.68
N ALA A 179 -8.76 32.68 -19.02
CA ALA A 179 -7.74 32.10 -19.89
C ALA A 179 -6.41 32.86 -19.79
N ILE A 180 -6.45 34.19 -19.85
CA ILE A 180 -5.27 35.05 -19.67
C ILE A 180 -4.65 34.87 -18.27
N LYS A 181 -5.48 34.79 -17.21
CA LYS A 181 -5.04 34.51 -15.83
C LYS A 181 -4.25 33.20 -15.73
N GLN A 182 -4.58 32.16 -16.50
CA GLN A 182 -3.83 30.92 -16.57
C GLN A 182 -2.61 30.99 -17.50
N ALA A 183 -2.71 31.62 -18.68
CA ALA A 183 -1.60 31.79 -19.61
C ALA A 183 -0.43 32.56 -18.96
N ASN A 184 -0.73 33.52 -18.09
CA ASN A 184 0.27 34.27 -17.32
C ASN A 184 1.20 33.39 -16.46
N VAL A 185 0.76 32.19 -16.01
CA VAL A 185 1.59 31.25 -15.21
C VAL A 185 2.06 30.01 -16.00
N THR A 186 1.77 29.95 -17.30
CA THR A 186 2.06 28.80 -18.18
C THR A 186 3.14 29.17 -19.22
N ARG A 187 3.83 28.19 -19.84
CA ARG A 187 4.70 28.39 -21.02
C ARG A 187 3.92 28.12 -22.32
N THR A 188 4.43 28.59 -23.46
CA THR A 188 3.74 28.54 -24.77
C THR A 188 2.41 29.32 -24.80
N ASN A 189 1.76 29.33 -25.95
CA ASN A 189 0.40 29.85 -26.19
C ASN A 189 -0.73 28.82 -25.90
N HIS A 190 -0.41 27.65 -25.35
CA HIS A 190 -1.37 26.58 -25.06
C HIS A 190 -1.57 26.38 -23.55
N ILE A 191 -2.82 26.42 -23.10
CA ILE A 191 -3.28 26.09 -21.73
C ILE A 191 -4.30 24.95 -21.77
N MET A 192 -4.47 24.24 -20.65
CA MET A 192 -5.47 23.18 -20.49
C MET A 192 -6.44 23.55 -19.37
N TRP A 193 -7.74 23.51 -19.65
CA TRP A 193 -8.80 23.57 -18.64
C TRP A 193 -9.34 22.17 -18.38
N THR A 194 -9.33 21.77 -17.12
CA THR A 194 -9.97 20.53 -16.66
C THR A 194 -11.46 20.78 -16.48
N MET A 195 -12.22 20.72 -17.58
CA MET A 195 -13.67 20.91 -17.58
C MET A 195 -14.40 19.72 -16.95
N GLY A 196 -14.37 19.60 -15.63
CA GLY A 196 -15.01 18.54 -14.85
C GLY A 196 -14.56 18.56 -13.38
N ASP A 197 -15.11 17.69 -12.55
CA ASP A 197 -14.80 17.60 -11.11
C ASP A 197 -15.22 16.21 -10.58
N ASP A 198 -15.22 16.01 -9.26
CA ASP A 198 -15.72 14.82 -8.56
C ASP A 198 -17.12 14.39 -9.06
N PHE A 199 -17.20 13.27 -9.80
CA PHE A 199 -18.46 12.63 -10.25
C PHE A 199 -19.42 13.53 -11.07
N GLN A 200 -18.88 14.49 -11.82
CA GLN A 200 -19.64 15.32 -12.76
C GLN A 200 -20.02 14.55 -14.05
N TYR A 201 -20.70 15.22 -14.98
CA TYR A 201 -21.25 14.67 -16.23
C TYR A 201 -22.34 13.61 -16.02
N GLN A 202 -23.08 13.64 -14.90
CA GLN A 202 -24.24 12.73 -14.71
C GLN A 202 -25.35 13.02 -15.74
N TYR A 203 -25.42 14.26 -16.22
CA TYR A 203 -26.10 14.64 -17.46
C TYR A 203 -25.17 15.50 -18.31
N ALA A 204 -24.25 14.83 -19.02
CA ALA A 204 -23.17 15.43 -19.82
C ALA A 204 -23.59 16.58 -20.77
N GLU A 205 -24.83 16.57 -21.24
CA GLU A 205 -25.43 17.60 -22.10
C GLU A 205 -25.37 19.01 -21.48
N THR A 206 -25.43 19.19 -20.16
CA THR A 206 -25.28 20.54 -19.57
C THR A 206 -23.89 21.10 -19.75
N TRP A 207 -22.85 20.27 -19.62
CA TRP A 207 -21.46 20.65 -19.86
C TRP A 207 -21.20 20.92 -21.35
N PHE A 208 -21.59 19.99 -22.23
CA PHE A 208 -21.37 20.15 -23.67
C PHE A 208 -22.08 21.38 -24.23
N LYS A 209 -23.34 21.64 -23.85
CA LYS A 209 -24.10 22.81 -24.30
C LYS A 209 -23.47 24.15 -23.94
N GLN A 210 -22.85 24.27 -22.77
CA GLN A 210 -22.13 25.50 -22.40
C GLN A 210 -20.79 25.58 -23.13
N MET A 211 -20.06 24.47 -23.25
CA MET A 211 -18.78 24.43 -23.98
C MET A 211 -18.93 24.73 -25.47
N ASP A 212 -19.94 24.18 -26.15
CA ASP A 212 -20.24 24.45 -27.56
C ASP A 212 -20.46 25.95 -27.80
N LYS A 213 -21.29 26.60 -26.97
CA LYS A 213 -21.56 28.04 -27.04
C LYS A 213 -20.31 28.86 -26.75
N LEU A 214 -19.58 28.53 -25.69
CA LEU A 214 -18.33 29.23 -25.34
C LEU A 214 -17.31 29.12 -26.48
N ILE A 215 -17.06 27.93 -27.02
CA ILE A 215 -16.18 27.74 -28.18
C ILE A 215 -16.68 28.54 -29.40
N HIS A 216 -17.98 28.53 -29.68
CA HIS A 216 -18.56 29.25 -30.82
C HIS A 216 -18.41 30.79 -30.71
N TYR A 217 -18.63 31.37 -29.54
CA TYR A 217 -18.59 32.82 -29.35
C TYR A 217 -17.20 33.36 -29.02
N VAL A 218 -16.40 32.66 -28.20
CA VAL A 218 -15.00 33.05 -27.91
C VAL A 218 -14.16 33.10 -29.20
N ASN A 219 -14.32 32.11 -30.09
CA ASN A 219 -13.54 32.05 -31.33
C ASN A 219 -13.95 33.12 -32.37
N LYS A 220 -15.04 33.87 -32.15
CA LYS A 220 -15.41 35.04 -32.96
C LYS A 220 -14.67 36.30 -32.55
N GLU A 221 -14.36 36.47 -31.26
CA GLU A 221 -13.64 37.65 -30.74
C GLU A 221 -12.15 37.66 -31.07
N SER A 222 -11.60 36.57 -31.62
CA SER A 222 -10.21 36.39 -32.09
C SER A 222 -9.07 36.55 -31.06
N GLN A 223 -9.34 37.07 -29.86
CA GLN A 223 -8.34 37.29 -28.80
C GLN A 223 -7.74 36.00 -28.25
N VAL A 224 -8.54 34.93 -28.16
CA VAL A 224 -8.11 33.58 -27.77
C VAL A 224 -8.86 32.55 -28.62
N ASN A 225 -8.34 31.31 -28.71
CA ASN A 225 -8.99 30.22 -29.41
C ASN A 225 -9.27 29.05 -28.45
N ALA A 226 -10.54 28.71 -28.25
CA ALA A 226 -11.01 27.55 -27.51
C ALA A 226 -11.31 26.36 -28.46
N LEU A 227 -11.16 25.15 -27.94
CA LEU A 227 -11.49 23.90 -28.64
C LEU A 227 -11.73 22.77 -27.63
N TYR A 228 -12.47 21.73 -28.05
CA TYR A 228 -12.37 20.44 -27.38
C TYR A 228 -10.99 19.84 -27.60
N SER A 229 -10.40 19.27 -26.55
CA SER A 229 -9.06 18.70 -26.56
C SER A 229 -8.95 17.58 -25.53
N THR A 230 -7.94 16.73 -25.68
CA THR A 230 -7.55 15.72 -24.70
C THR A 230 -6.15 16.03 -24.13
N PRO A 231 -5.72 15.39 -23.03
CA PRO A 231 -4.38 15.60 -22.48
C PRO A 231 -3.24 15.18 -23.41
N SER A 232 -3.47 14.20 -24.29
CA SER A 232 -2.49 13.81 -25.32
C SER A 232 -2.38 14.87 -26.43
N ILE A 233 -3.52 15.35 -26.97
CA ILE A 233 -3.57 16.45 -27.95
C ILE A 233 -2.94 17.74 -27.39
N TYR A 234 -3.20 18.04 -26.11
CA TYR A 234 -2.54 19.13 -25.41
C TYR A 234 -1.01 18.95 -25.41
N THR A 235 -0.53 17.77 -24.98
CA THR A 235 0.90 17.46 -24.90
C THR A 235 1.58 17.53 -26.28
N ASP A 236 0.92 17.04 -27.33
CA ASP A 236 1.42 17.13 -28.71
C ASP A 236 1.60 18.59 -29.13
N ALA A 237 0.67 19.49 -28.77
CA ALA A 237 0.80 20.93 -29.01
C ALA A 237 1.92 21.58 -28.15
N LYS A 238 2.10 21.17 -26.89
CA LYS A 238 3.21 21.65 -26.04
C LYS A 238 4.58 21.23 -26.56
N ASN A 239 4.67 20.03 -27.15
CA ASN A 239 5.87 19.51 -27.79
C ASN A 239 6.14 20.24 -29.13
N ALA A 240 5.11 20.43 -29.96
CA ALA A 240 5.20 21.12 -31.25
C ALA A 240 5.63 22.59 -31.14
N ALA A 241 5.44 23.24 -29.99
CA ALA A 241 5.90 24.61 -29.73
C ALA A 241 7.44 24.79 -29.74
N ASN A 242 8.22 23.69 -29.72
CA ASN A 242 9.70 23.70 -29.73
C ASN A 242 10.33 24.58 -28.64
N GLU A 243 9.72 24.54 -27.45
CA GLU A 243 10.02 25.42 -26.32
C GLU A 243 10.94 24.79 -25.27
N SER A 244 11.62 25.64 -24.49
CA SER A 244 12.57 25.16 -23.47
C SER A 244 11.85 24.85 -22.14
N TRP A 245 12.05 23.62 -21.65
CA TRP A 245 11.35 23.10 -20.46
C TRP A 245 12.27 23.00 -19.24
N PRO A 246 11.82 23.43 -18.04
CA PRO A 246 12.57 23.23 -16.80
C PRO A 246 12.71 21.74 -16.47
N LEU A 247 13.81 21.39 -15.81
CA LEU A 247 14.07 20.04 -15.31
C LEU A 247 13.46 19.84 -13.92
N LYS A 248 12.88 18.66 -13.68
CA LYS A 248 12.57 18.13 -12.35
C LYS A 248 13.27 16.78 -12.16
N THR A 249 13.83 16.53 -10.99
CA THR A 249 14.34 15.22 -10.55
C THR A 249 13.54 14.74 -9.33
N ASP A 250 13.80 13.52 -8.85
CA ASP A 250 13.27 13.01 -7.58
C ASP A 250 11.72 13.02 -7.55
N ASP A 251 11.07 13.30 -6.42
CA ASP A 251 9.62 13.19 -6.23
C ASP A 251 8.95 14.49 -5.73
N TYR A 252 7.63 14.46 -5.52
CA TYR A 252 6.81 15.55 -5.01
C TYR A 252 6.20 15.20 -3.64
N PHE A 253 6.98 14.57 -2.75
CA PHE A 253 6.60 14.34 -1.36
C PHE A 253 7.41 15.19 -0.38
N PRO A 254 6.85 15.50 0.81
CA PRO A 254 5.44 15.32 1.19
C PRO A 254 4.54 16.43 0.61
N TYR A 255 3.26 16.11 0.38
CA TYR A 255 2.26 17.09 -0.06
C TYR A 255 1.66 17.87 1.12
N ALA A 256 1.51 19.19 0.93
CA ALA A 256 0.71 20.05 1.78
C ALA A 256 -0.09 21.07 0.96
N ASP A 257 -1.37 21.26 1.30
CA ASP A 257 -2.25 22.28 0.71
C ASP A 257 -2.28 23.59 1.53
N GLY A 258 -1.66 23.59 2.71
CA GLY A 258 -1.50 24.77 3.55
C GLY A 258 -0.53 24.54 4.72
N ALA A 259 -0.14 25.63 5.39
CA ALA A 259 0.99 25.67 6.34
C ALA A 259 0.91 24.71 7.56
N ASN A 260 -0.29 24.21 7.88
CA ASN A 260 -0.55 23.27 8.97
C ASN A 260 -1.09 21.90 8.48
N SER A 261 -1.13 21.70 7.16
CA SER A 261 -1.87 20.62 6.49
C SER A 261 -0.93 19.72 5.70
N TYR A 262 0.03 19.08 6.37
CA TYR A 262 0.88 18.06 5.73
C TYR A 262 0.15 16.71 5.66
N TRP A 263 0.00 16.17 4.45
CA TRP A 263 -0.74 14.94 4.16
C TRP A 263 0.10 13.68 4.45
N THR A 264 0.98 13.71 5.45
CA THR A 264 1.85 12.58 5.80
C THR A 264 1.18 11.55 6.72
N GLY A 265 -0.05 11.82 7.17
CA GLY A 265 -0.81 10.93 8.05
C GLY A 265 -1.36 9.69 7.37
N PHE A 266 -1.71 9.76 6.08
CA PHE A 266 -2.25 8.61 5.35
C PHE A 266 -1.19 7.54 5.04
N PHE A 267 0.11 7.87 5.18
CA PHE A 267 1.21 6.91 5.05
C PHE A 267 1.09 5.75 6.05
N THR A 268 0.43 5.97 7.20
CA THR A 268 0.15 4.94 8.21
C THR A 268 -1.35 4.63 8.38
N SER A 269 -2.27 5.55 8.01
CA SER A 269 -3.72 5.36 8.23
C SER A 269 -4.23 4.00 7.76
N ARG A 270 -5.01 3.34 8.63
CA ARG A 270 -5.52 1.96 8.47
C ARG A 270 -4.43 0.90 8.22
N PRO A 271 -3.43 0.74 9.11
CA PRO A 271 -2.27 -0.12 8.88
C PRO A 271 -2.64 -1.62 8.80
N ALA A 272 -3.81 -2.02 9.30
CA ALA A 272 -4.34 -3.37 9.09
C ALA A 272 -4.72 -3.64 7.62
N LEU A 273 -5.32 -2.66 6.93
CA LEU A 273 -5.67 -2.80 5.51
C LEU A 273 -4.43 -2.78 4.62
N LYS A 274 -3.49 -1.85 4.87
CA LYS A 274 -2.18 -1.79 4.20
C LYS A 274 -1.42 -3.12 4.27
N ARG A 275 -1.40 -3.75 5.45
CA ARG A 275 -0.80 -5.09 5.64
C ARG A 275 -1.56 -6.17 4.89
N TYR A 276 -2.89 -6.16 4.93
CA TYR A 276 -3.71 -7.16 4.23
C TYR A 276 -3.51 -7.11 2.72
N ILE A 277 -3.43 -5.90 2.14
CA ILE A 277 -3.08 -5.68 0.72
C ILE A 277 -1.68 -6.23 0.43
N ARG A 278 -0.66 -5.88 1.22
CA ARG A 278 0.72 -6.37 1.00
C ARG A 278 0.84 -7.91 1.10
N VAL A 279 0.13 -8.54 2.04
CA VAL A 279 0.08 -10.00 2.18
C VAL A 279 -0.60 -10.64 0.98
N LEU A 280 -1.73 -10.08 0.52
CA LEU A 280 -2.46 -10.62 -0.63
C LEU A 280 -1.78 -10.35 -1.97
N SER A 281 -1.00 -9.27 -2.11
CA SER A 281 -0.13 -9.01 -3.26
C SER A 281 0.89 -10.15 -3.45
N GLY A 282 1.66 -10.46 -2.39
CA GLY A 282 2.60 -11.59 -2.41
C GLY A 282 1.92 -12.94 -2.63
N TYR A 283 0.72 -13.13 -2.09
CA TYR A 283 -0.09 -14.33 -2.31
C TYR A 283 -0.59 -14.44 -3.76
N TYR A 284 -1.03 -13.33 -4.36
CA TYR A 284 -1.52 -13.26 -5.75
C TYR A 284 -0.41 -13.51 -6.77
N LEU A 285 0.82 -13.08 -6.49
CA LEU A 285 2.01 -13.44 -7.26
C LEU A 285 2.26 -14.96 -7.21
N ALA A 286 2.28 -15.56 -6.02
CA ALA A 286 2.46 -17.01 -5.87
C ALA A 286 1.30 -17.83 -6.49
N ALA A 287 0.06 -17.35 -6.36
CA ALA A 287 -1.12 -18.00 -6.93
C ALA A 287 -1.09 -18.01 -8.47
N ARG A 288 -0.68 -16.91 -9.12
CA ARG A 288 -0.51 -16.85 -10.57
C ARG A 288 0.59 -17.78 -11.08
N GLN A 289 1.72 -17.87 -10.38
CA GLN A 289 2.79 -18.83 -10.70
C GLN A 289 2.28 -20.27 -10.67
N LEU A 290 1.53 -20.64 -9.62
CA LEU A 290 0.97 -21.98 -9.46
C LEU A 290 -0.18 -22.28 -10.44
N GLU A 291 -1.04 -21.30 -10.74
CA GLU A 291 -2.08 -21.40 -11.79
C GLU A 291 -1.47 -21.65 -13.17
N PHE A 292 -0.37 -20.95 -13.49
CA PHE A 292 0.39 -21.16 -14.73
C PHE A 292 1.03 -22.57 -14.77
N LEU A 293 1.76 -22.97 -13.73
CA LEU A 293 2.47 -24.25 -13.68
C LEU A 293 1.53 -25.47 -13.69
N ALA A 294 0.32 -25.35 -13.14
CA ALA A 294 -0.69 -26.41 -13.18
C ALA A 294 -1.57 -26.39 -14.44
N GLY A 295 -1.38 -25.41 -15.33
CA GLY A 295 -2.22 -25.16 -16.50
C GLY A 295 -3.53 -24.46 -16.13
N LYS A 296 -3.69 -23.22 -16.62
CA LYS A 296 -4.90 -22.42 -16.39
C LYS A 296 -6.13 -23.14 -16.94
N ARG A 297 -7.13 -23.37 -16.08
CA ARG A 297 -8.38 -24.04 -16.45
C ARG A 297 -9.33 -23.07 -17.12
N SER A 298 -10.08 -23.55 -18.12
CA SER A 298 -11.14 -22.78 -18.77
C SER A 298 -12.36 -22.57 -17.88
N ASN A 299 -12.65 -23.52 -16.98
CA ASN A 299 -13.77 -23.49 -16.04
C ASN A 299 -13.27 -23.73 -14.61
N GLY A 300 -13.77 -22.93 -13.66
CA GLY A 300 -13.53 -23.08 -12.22
C GLY A 300 -12.96 -21.82 -11.54
N PRO A 301 -12.56 -21.93 -10.26
CA PRO A 301 -11.81 -20.89 -9.55
C PRO A 301 -10.57 -20.47 -10.34
N ASN A 302 -10.32 -19.16 -10.38
CA ASN A 302 -9.16 -18.59 -11.04
C ASN A 302 -8.68 -17.31 -10.34
N THR A 303 -7.49 -16.82 -10.67
CA THR A 303 -6.88 -15.71 -9.93
C THR A 303 -7.48 -14.32 -10.22
N PHE A 304 -8.36 -14.16 -11.23
CA PHE A 304 -8.87 -12.85 -11.67
C PHE A 304 -9.64 -12.08 -10.58
N ILE A 305 -10.42 -12.76 -9.75
CA ILE A 305 -11.24 -12.09 -8.71
C ILE A 305 -10.37 -11.47 -7.61
N LEU A 306 -9.19 -12.05 -7.32
CA LEU A 306 -8.20 -11.38 -6.46
C LEU A 306 -7.50 -10.22 -7.19
N GLY A 307 -7.31 -10.32 -8.51
CA GLY A 307 -6.80 -9.23 -9.35
C GLY A 307 -7.71 -7.99 -9.38
N ASP A 308 -9.02 -8.14 -9.56
CA ASP A 308 -9.98 -7.02 -9.46
C ASP A 308 -9.99 -6.43 -8.04
N ALA A 309 -9.97 -7.28 -7.00
CA ALA A 309 -9.96 -6.82 -5.61
C ALA A 309 -8.68 -6.04 -5.25
N LEU A 310 -7.50 -6.53 -5.62
CA LEU A 310 -6.22 -5.82 -5.41
C LEU A 310 -6.11 -4.57 -6.29
N GLY A 311 -6.57 -4.63 -7.55
CA GLY A 311 -6.56 -3.49 -8.47
C GLY A 311 -7.49 -2.37 -8.05
N ILE A 312 -8.60 -2.67 -7.36
CA ILE A 312 -9.43 -1.67 -6.67
C ILE A 312 -8.73 -1.16 -5.40
N ALA A 313 -8.06 -2.05 -4.66
CA ALA A 313 -7.43 -1.69 -3.40
C ALA A 313 -6.24 -0.72 -3.53
N GLN A 314 -5.67 -0.54 -4.73
CA GLN A 314 -4.61 0.47 -4.98
C GLN A 314 -5.13 1.90 -5.10
N HIS A 315 -6.45 2.13 -5.15
CA HIS A 315 -7.06 3.46 -5.30
C HIS A 315 -6.55 4.44 -4.22
N HIS A 316 -6.42 5.73 -4.57
CA HIS A 316 -5.97 6.80 -3.66
C HIS A 316 -6.86 7.01 -2.42
N ASP A 317 -8.01 6.34 -2.34
CA ASP A 317 -8.86 6.29 -1.14
C ASP A 317 -8.86 4.93 -0.40
N ALA A 318 -8.25 3.89 -1.00
CA ALA A 318 -8.29 2.51 -0.52
C ALA A 318 -7.07 2.14 0.32
N VAL A 319 -5.90 1.94 -0.29
CA VAL A 319 -4.66 1.57 0.43
C VAL A 319 -4.18 2.70 1.35
N THR A 320 -4.41 3.96 0.97
CA THR A 320 -4.23 5.16 1.81
C THR A 320 -5.01 5.09 3.12
N GLY A 321 -6.14 4.38 3.12
CA GLY A 321 -7.05 4.29 4.25
C GLY A 321 -7.89 5.55 4.47
N THR A 322 -8.03 6.43 3.48
CA THR A 322 -8.77 7.68 3.61
C THR A 322 -10.27 7.55 3.35
N ALA A 323 -10.73 6.47 2.71
CA ALA A 323 -12.16 6.21 2.54
C ALA A 323 -12.94 6.02 3.87
N LYS A 324 -14.27 6.14 3.78
CA LYS A 324 -15.21 5.89 4.88
C LYS A 324 -15.13 4.45 5.41
N GLN A 325 -15.55 4.23 6.65
CA GLN A 325 -15.43 2.91 7.29
C GLN A 325 -16.22 1.81 6.57
N HIS A 326 -17.43 2.09 6.07
CA HIS A 326 -18.20 1.09 5.30
C HIS A 326 -17.52 0.74 3.97
N THR A 327 -16.89 1.70 3.30
CA THR A 327 -16.10 1.48 2.07
C THR A 327 -14.82 0.69 2.38
N THR A 328 -14.15 0.99 3.48
CA THR A 328 -13.01 0.22 4.01
C THR A 328 -13.39 -1.25 4.24
N ASN A 329 -14.56 -1.48 4.83
CA ASN A 329 -15.09 -2.82 5.05
C ASN A 329 -15.41 -3.55 3.73
N ASP A 330 -15.89 -2.83 2.70
CA ASP A 330 -16.13 -3.40 1.37
C ASP A 330 -14.82 -3.76 0.64
N TYR A 331 -13.77 -2.93 0.73
CA TYR A 331 -12.43 -3.29 0.23
C TYR A 331 -11.91 -4.56 0.91
N ALA A 332 -11.97 -4.64 2.24
CA ALA A 332 -11.57 -5.83 2.99
C ALA A 332 -12.41 -7.07 2.62
N LYS A 333 -13.72 -6.90 2.38
CA LYS A 333 -14.62 -7.98 1.92
C LYS A 333 -14.27 -8.48 0.51
N ARG A 334 -13.98 -7.57 -0.44
CA ARG A 334 -13.52 -7.94 -1.80
C ARG A 334 -12.23 -8.74 -1.76
N LEU A 335 -11.25 -8.23 -1.00
CA LEU A 335 -9.96 -8.89 -0.78
C LEU A 335 -10.13 -10.28 -0.17
N ALA A 336 -11.03 -10.46 0.81
CA ALA A 336 -11.33 -11.77 1.40
C ALA A 336 -11.99 -12.75 0.43
N ILE A 337 -12.90 -12.27 -0.43
CA ILE A 337 -13.53 -13.11 -1.48
C ILE A 337 -12.48 -13.57 -2.49
N GLY A 338 -11.67 -12.64 -3.02
CA GLY A 338 -10.58 -12.98 -3.95
C GLY A 338 -9.53 -13.90 -3.34
N ALA A 339 -9.17 -13.70 -2.08
CA ALA A 339 -8.24 -14.57 -1.35
C ALA A 339 -8.77 -16.00 -1.22
N SER A 340 -10.07 -16.18 -0.94
CA SER A 340 -10.72 -17.50 -0.86
C SER A 340 -10.71 -18.23 -2.20
N GLU A 341 -10.93 -17.51 -3.31
CA GLU A 341 -10.87 -18.11 -4.65
C GLU A 341 -9.42 -18.47 -5.04
N ALA A 342 -8.46 -17.58 -4.78
CA ALA A 342 -7.04 -17.85 -4.99
C ALA A 342 -6.54 -19.02 -4.11
N GLU A 343 -7.05 -19.21 -2.89
CA GLU A 343 -6.72 -20.39 -2.07
C GLU A 343 -7.21 -21.68 -2.74
N ALA A 344 -8.41 -21.68 -3.34
CA ALA A 344 -8.92 -22.83 -4.10
C ALA A 344 -8.05 -23.13 -5.33
N VAL A 345 -7.55 -22.11 -6.03
CA VAL A 345 -6.58 -22.26 -7.13
C VAL A 345 -5.28 -22.88 -6.63
N VAL A 346 -4.64 -22.30 -5.60
CA VAL A 346 -3.36 -22.77 -5.03
C VAL A 346 -3.48 -24.21 -4.51
N ASN A 347 -4.54 -24.52 -3.76
CA ASN A 347 -4.81 -25.87 -3.26
C ASN A 347 -4.98 -26.88 -4.42
N THR A 348 -5.63 -26.48 -5.52
CA THR A 348 -5.81 -27.33 -6.71
C THR A 348 -4.51 -27.51 -7.49
N ALA A 349 -3.74 -26.44 -7.67
CA ALA A 349 -2.47 -26.45 -8.39
C ALA A 349 -1.41 -27.30 -7.68
N LEU A 350 -1.24 -27.13 -6.36
CA LEU A 350 -0.34 -27.98 -5.57
C LEU A 350 -0.81 -29.45 -5.55
N SER A 351 -2.13 -29.70 -5.54
CA SER A 351 -2.67 -31.06 -5.65
C SER A 351 -2.32 -31.73 -6.99
N PHE A 352 -2.26 -30.97 -8.08
CA PHE A 352 -1.79 -31.47 -9.37
C PHE A 352 -0.26 -31.69 -9.37
N LEU A 353 0.50 -30.66 -9.00
CA LEU A 353 1.96 -30.63 -9.08
C LEU A 353 2.66 -31.68 -8.18
N VAL A 354 2.10 -31.97 -7.00
CA VAL A 354 2.67 -32.94 -6.06
C VAL A 354 2.35 -34.39 -6.44
N ASN A 355 1.20 -34.67 -7.08
CA ASN A 355 0.74 -36.04 -7.37
C ASN A 355 1.27 -36.59 -8.71
N ASN A 356 2.55 -36.38 -9.01
CA ASN A 356 3.12 -36.63 -10.33
C ASN A 356 3.32 -38.13 -10.65
N LYS A 357 2.25 -38.80 -11.09
CA LYS A 357 2.27 -40.14 -11.71
C LYS A 357 1.28 -40.29 -12.88
N SER A 358 1.85 -40.61 -14.04
CA SER A 358 1.22 -41.22 -15.24
C SER A 358 0.06 -40.48 -15.93
N LYS A 359 -0.11 -40.76 -17.23
CA LYS A 359 -1.17 -40.21 -18.09
C LYS A 359 -2.53 -40.92 -17.93
N ASP A 360 -2.64 -41.88 -17.00
CA ASP A 360 -3.87 -42.62 -16.74
C ASP A 360 -4.86 -41.78 -15.95
N GLN A 361 -5.83 -41.19 -16.67
CA GLN A 361 -6.77 -40.18 -16.14
C GLN A 361 -7.81 -40.71 -15.13
N HIS A 362 -7.70 -41.96 -14.65
CA HIS A 362 -8.78 -42.64 -13.95
C HIS A 362 -8.32 -43.19 -12.58
N LYS A 363 -8.79 -42.52 -11.51
CA LYS A 363 -8.59 -42.82 -10.06
C LYS A 363 -7.27 -42.37 -9.42
N VAL A 364 -6.92 -41.08 -9.57
CA VAL A 364 -6.07 -40.39 -8.56
C VAL A 364 -6.97 -39.71 -7.53
N THR A 365 -6.85 -40.08 -6.26
CA THR A 365 -7.56 -39.42 -5.16
C THR A 365 -6.92 -38.07 -4.87
N ALA A 366 -7.55 -36.98 -5.31
CA ALA A 366 -6.99 -35.63 -5.18
C ALA A 366 -6.60 -35.29 -3.73
N VAL A 367 -5.33 -34.96 -3.51
CA VAL A 367 -4.82 -34.54 -2.20
C VAL A 367 -5.45 -33.21 -1.81
N LYS A 368 -6.16 -33.18 -0.68
CA LYS A 368 -6.82 -31.98 -0.18
C LYS A 368 -5.88 -31.19 0.72
N PHE A 369 -5.38 -30.08 0.21
CA PHE A 369 -4.67 -29.07 1.00
C PHE A 369 -5.65 -28.18 1.77
N SER A 370 -5.12 -27.44 2.75
CA SER A 370 -5.82 -26.42 3.53
C SER A 370 -4.79 -25.44 4.05
N GLN A 371 -5.02 -24.13 3.92
CA GLN A 371 -4.03 -23.12 4.29
C GLN A 371 -4.43 -22.37 5.58
N CYS A 372 -3.52 -21.57 6.12
CA CYS A 372 -3.68 -20.90 7.41
C CYS A 372 -3.31 -19.41 7.33
N PRO A 373 -4.21 -18.55 6.82
CA PRO A 373 -3.95 -17.11 6.69
C PRO A 373 -3.92 -16.34 8.03
N LEU A 374 -4.25 -17.00 9.15
CA LEU A 374 -4.40 -16.38 10.48
C LEU A 374 -3.31 -16.80 11.49
N LEU A 375 -2.12 -17.17 10.99
CA LEU A 375 -0.96 -17.48 11.84
C LEU A 375 -0.53 -16.28 12.72
N ASN A 376 -0.79 -15.04 12.32
CA ASN A 376 -0.54 -13.84 13.14
C ASN A 376 -1.34 -13.81 14.46
N ILE A 377 -2.43 -14.58 14.56
CA ILE A 377 -3.21 -14.80 15.80
C ILE A 377 -3.17 -16.27 16.22
N SER A 378 -2.06 -16.94 15.91
CA SER A 378 -1.79 -18.38 16.14
C SER A 378 -2.88 -19.36 15.68
N PHE A 379 -3.72 -19.01 14.70
CA PHE A 379 -4.87 -19.81 14.28
C PHE A 379 -4.59 -20.63 13.02
N CYS A 380 -4.45 -21.96 13.18
CA CYS A 380 -4.28 -22.94 12.10
C CYS A 380 -4.88 -24.31 12.47
N PRO A 381 -6.22 -24.49 12.33
CA PRO A 381 -6.91 -25.74 12.66
C PRO A 381 -6.38 -27.05 12.04
N PRO A 382 -5.68 -27.05 10.88
CA PRO A 382 -4.99 -28.25 10.38
C PRO A 382 -3.81 -28.73 11.26
N THR A 383 -3.03 -27.82 11.87
CA THR A 383 -1.82 -28.18 12.64
C THR A 383 -2.10 -28.38 14.13
N GLU A 384 -3.21 -27.83 14.62
CA GLU A 384 -3.63 -27.93 16.03
C GLU A 384 -4.24 -29.28 16.41
N LYS A 385 -4.70 -30.07 15.43
CA LYS A 385 -5.34 -31.37 15.65
C LYS A 385 -4.33 -32.42 16.12
N ASP A 386 -4.80 -33.32 16.98
CA ASP A 386 -4.05 -34.50 17.36
C ASP A 386 -3.72 -35.37 16.15
N ILE A 387 -2.42 -35.54 15.88
CA ILE A 387 -1.93 -36.41 14.82
C ILE A 387 -2.19 -37.87 15.24
N PRO A 388 -2.90 -38.70 14.45
CA PRO A 388 -3.11 -40.11 14.76
C PRO A 388 -1.81 -40.90 14.76
N GLU A 389 -1.77 -42.00 15.51
CA GLU A 389 -0.65 -42.94 15.45
C GLU A 389 -0.56 -43.57 14.04
N GLY A 390 0.66 -43.81 13.56
CA GLY A 390 0.91 -44.26 12.18
C GLY A 390 0.55 -43.24 11.08
N ARG A 391 0.34 -41.97 11.42
CA ARG A 391 0.10 -40.89 10.44
C ARG A 391 1.00 -39.67 10.68
N HIS A 392 1.14 -38.88 9.63
CA HIS A 392 1.88 -37.62 9.64
C HIS A 392 0.95 -36.47 9.24
N LEU A 393 1.16 -35.30 9.83
CA LEU A 393 0.78 -34.02 9.27
C LEU A 393 1.79 -33.69 8.14
N VAL A 394 1.30 -33.53 6.92
CA VAL A 394 2.13 -33.22 5.74
C VAL A 394 2.11 -31.71 5.51
N ILE A 395 3.30 -31.10 5.42
CA ILE A 395 3.48 -29.67 5.17
C ILE A 395 4.22 -29.53 3.84
N VAL A 396 3.57 -28.91 2.85
CA VAL A 396 4.21 -28.55 1.57
C VAL A 396 4.52 -27.06 1.61
N ALA A 397 5.81 -26.70 1.53
CA ALA A 397 6.27 -25.32 1.50
C ALA A 397 6.65 -24.94 0.08
N TYR A 398 5.96 -23.96 -0.50
CA TYR A 398 6.25 -23.39 -1.83
C TYR A 398 7.06 -22.09 -1.71
N ASN A 399 8.01 -21.88 -2.63
CA ASN A 399 8.84 -20.69 -2.71
C ASN A 399 8.58 -19.94 -4.03
N PRO A 400 7.90 -18.77 -4.00
CA PRO A 400 7.60 -17.99 -5.20
C PRO A 400 8.79 -17.17 -5.75
N LEU A 401 9.98 -17.30 -5.15
CA LEU A 401 11.18 -16.56 -5.58
C LEU A 401 11.99 -17.36 -6.60
N GLY A 402 12.63 -16.63 -7.54
CA GLY A 402 13.58 -17.17 -8.53
C GLY A 402 14.92 -17.66 -7.96
N TRP A 403 15.05 -17.80 -6.63
CA TRP A 403 16.28 -18.19 -5.95
C TRP A 403 15.96 -19.11 -4.75
N LYS A 404 16.91 -19.98 -4.38
CA LYS A 404 16.74 -20.95 -3.28
C LYS A 404 16.54 -20.18 -1.97
N ARG A 405 15.48 -20.52 -1.23
CA ARG A 405 15.19 -19.91 0.07
C ARG A 405 15.33 -20.95 1.19
N THR A 406 16.00 -20.56 2.27
CA THR A 406 15.97 -21.29 3.54
C THR A 406 15.35 -20.39 4.59
N ASP A 407 14.35 -20.88 5.30
CA ASP A 407 13.58 -20.09 6.27
C ASP A 407 13.02 -20.95 7.41
N VAL A 408 12.51 -20.34 8.47
CA VAL A 408 11.92 -21.07 9.61
C VAL A 408 10.40 -21.08 9.50
N ILE A 409 9.81 -22.28 9.44
CA ILE A 409 8.35 -22.47 9.50
C ILE A 409 7.94 -22.51 10.98
N LYS A 410 7.02 -21.62 11.37
CA LYS A 410 6.47 -21.48 12.73
C LYS A 410 4.96 -21.78 12.72
N ILE A 411 4.54 -22.90 13.30
CA ILE A 411 3.13 -23.37 13.29
C ILE A 411 2.61 -23.72 14.69
N PRO A 412 1.31 -23.49 14.98
CA PRO A 412 0.72 -23.78 16.29
C PRO A 412 0.41 -25.27 16.45
N VAL A 413 0.77 -25.86 17.60
CA VAL A 413 0.55 -27.28 17.94
C VAL A 413 0.19 -27.47 19.41
N ASN A 414 -0.42 -28.61 19.73
CA ASN A 414 -0.84 -28.97 21.09
C ASN A 414 0.13 -29.91 21.83
N SER A 415 1.20 -30.37 21.18
CA SER A 415 2.17 -31.34 21.74
C SER A 415 3.61 -30.92 21.48
N ALA A 416 4.46 -31.07 22.50
CA ALA A 416 5.92 -30.93 22.43
C ALA A 416 6.67 -32.25 22.13
N ASN A 417 5.93 -33.33 21.82
CA ASN A 417 6.48 -34.66 21.55
C ASN A 417 6.31 -35.05 20.07
N LEU A 418 6.65 -34.15 19.15
CA LEU A 418 6.61 -34.38 17.70
C LEU A 418 8.03 -34.46 17.13
N VAL A 419 8.17 -35.16 16.01
CA VAL A 419 9.37 -35.23 15.19
C VAL A 419 9.02 -34.63 13.83
N VAL A 420 9.93 -33.83 13.26
CA VAL A 420 9.84 -33.30 11.90
C VAL A 420 10.84 -34.04 11.02
N GLN A 421 10.41 -34.49 9.85
CA GLN A 421 11.28 -35.12 8.84
C GLN A 421 11.17 -34.39 7.49
N ASP A 422 12.25 -34.41 6.72
CA ASP A 422 12.28 -33.95 5.33
C ASP A 422 11.71 -35.00 4.35
N SER A 423 11.70 -34.65 3.06
CA SER A 423 11.26 -35.51 1.95
C SER A 423 12.17 -36.72 1.67
N SER A 424 13.35 -36.79 2.31
CA SER A 424 14.28 -37.94 2.28
C SER A 424 14.21 -38.79 3.56
N GLY A 425 13.39 -38.41 4.55
CA GLY A 425 13.25 -39.08 5.83
C GLY A 425 14.24 -38.63 6.91
N ASN A 426 15.11 -37.64 6.64
CA ASN A 426 16.04 -37.11 7.64
C ASN A 426 15.26 -36.35 8.72
N THR A 427 15.60 -36.55 9.99
CA THR A 427 15.04 -35.73 11.08
C THR A 427 15.59 -34.30 11.00
N ILE A 428 14.71 -33.31 11.05
CA ILE A 428 15.06 -31.88 11.12
C ILE A 428 15.08 -31.44 12.58
N GLU A 429 16.04 -30.59 12.94
CA GLU A 429 16.08 -29.91 14.23
C GLU A 429 14.82 -29.05 14.45
N ALA A 430 14.15 -29.28 15.58
CA ALA A 430 12.93 -28.58 15.95
C ALA A 430 13.09 -27.80 17.26
N GLN A 431 12.47 -26.62 17.32
CA GLN A 431 12.36 -25.81 18.54
C GLN A 431 10.88 -25.61 18.89
N TYR A 432 10.57 -25.67 20.18
CA TYR A 432 9.25 -25.32 20.70
C TYR A 432 9.30 -24.03 21.50
N VAL A 433 8.38 -23.10 21.22
CA VAL A 433 8.18 -21.87 22.00
C VAL A 433 6.77 -21.94 22.59
N GLY A 434 6.62 -21.81 23.91
CA GLY A 434 5.31 -21.77 24.55
C GLY A 434 4.53 -20.53 24.11
N LEU A 435 3.24 -20.68 23.78
CA LEU A 435 2.42 -19.53 23.36
C LEU A 435 2.27 -18.53 24.53
N ASP A 436 2.31 -17.25 24.20
CA ASP A 436 2.13 -16.16 25.15
C ASP A 436 0.66 -15.74 25.33
N ASN A 437 0.39 -15.01 26.41
CA ASN A 437 -0.96 -14.57 26.77
C ASN A 437 -1.50 -13.45 25.85
N VAL A 438 -0.64 -12.66 25.19
CA VAL A 438 -1.08 -11.57 24.30
C VAL A 438 -1.63 -12.19 23.01
N THR A 439 -0.88 -13.10 22.38
CA THR A 439 -1.34 -13.87 21.22
C THR A 439 -2.56 -14.72 21.55
N GLY A 440 -2.62 -15.34 22.75
CA GLY A 440 -3.80 -16.05 23.22
C GLY A 440 -5.06 -15.18 23.32
N ASN A 441 -4.92 -13.95 23.82
CA ASN A 441 -6.03 -12.98 23.91
C ASN A 441 -6.43 -12.43 22.53
N LEU A 442 -5.46 -12.08 21.68
CA LEU A 442 -5.70 -11.67 20.29
C LEU A 442 -6.47 -12.74 19.52
N ARG A 443 -6.06 -14.02 19.63
CA ARG A 443 -6.76 -15.16 19.05
C ARG A 443 -8.21 -15.24 19.50
N ASN A 444 -8.47 -15.21 20.80
CA ASN A 444 -9.81 -15.33 21.37
C ASN A 444 -10.77 -14.23 20.87
N PHE A 445 -10.27 -13.00 20.67
CA PHE A 445 -11.04 -11.90 20.11
C PHE A 445 -11.22 -12.03 18.59
N TYR A 446 -10.13 -12.16 17.84
CA TYR A 446 -10.16 -12.08 16.38
C TYR A 446 -10.72 -13.33 15.68
N THR A 447 -10.65 -14.55 16.26
CA THR A 447 -11.39 -15.68 15.67
C THR A 447 -12.91 -15.48 15.78
N ARG A 448 -13.38 -14.80 16.85
CA ARG A 448 -14.79 -14.44 16.99
C ARG A 448 -15.18 -13.35 15.98
N ALA A 449 -14.35 -12.32 15.83
CA ALA A 449 -14.60 -11.22 14.89
C ALA A 449 -14.59 -11.67 13.42
N TYR A 450 -13.60 -12.46 13.00
CA TYR A 450 -13.42 -12.85 11.59
C TYR A 450 -14.22 -14.09 11.18
N LEU A 451 -14.41 -15.07 12.08
CA LEU A 451 -14.97 -16.38 11.75
C LEU A 451 -16.29 -16.69 12.46
N GLY A 452 -16.79 -15.78 13.31
CA GLY A 452 -17.97 -15.99 14.16
C GLY A 452 -17.78 -17.07 15.25
N LYS A 453 -16.55 -17.55 15.48
CA LYS A 453 -16.26 -18.75 16.29
C LYS A 453 -15.37 -18.44 17.49
N THR A 454 -15.75 -18.94 18.67
CA THR A 454 -14.94 -18.85 19.89
C THR A 454 -13.87 -19.94 19.92
N SER A 455 -12.60 -19.54 19.98
CA SER A 455 -11.47 -20.47 20.05
C SER A 455 -11.25 -21.02 21.47
N LYS A 456 -12.20 -21.80 21.99
CA LYS A 456 -12.15 -22.31 23.39
C LYS A 456 -10.91 -23.14 23.75
N GLN A 457 -10.20 -23.69 22.76
CA GLN A 457 -8.85 -24.23 22.94
C GLN A 457 -7.85 -23.32 22.24
N VAL A 458 -6.79 -22.98 22.96
CA VAL A 458 -5.65 -22.18 22.51
C VAL A 458 -4.44 -23.11 22.46
N PRO A 459 -3.66 -23.14 21.36
CA PRO A 459 -2.54 -24.06 21.19
C PRO A 459 -1.43 -23.78 22.19
N LYS A 460 -0.84 -24.85 22.76
CA LYS A 460 0.16 -24.74 23.82
C LYS A 460 1.53 -24.24 23.34
N TYR A 461 1.92 -24.61 22.12
CA TYR A 461 3.25 -24.34 21.59
C TYR A 461 3.21 -23.87 20.15
N TRP A 462 4.15 -23.03 19.79
CA TRP A 462 4.71 -22.98 18.44
C TRP A 462 5.68 -24.15 18.27
N LEU A 463 5.54 -24.91 17.18
CA LEU A 463 6.59 -25.75 16.62
C LEU A 463 7.31 -24.95 15.54
N LEU A 464 8.64 -24.91 15.63
CA LEU A 464 9.53 -24.25 14.69
C LEU A 464 10.52 -25.25 14.10
N PHE A 465 10.73 -25.21 12.79
CA PHE A 465 11.75 -26.00 12.11
C PHE A 465 12.26 -25.28 10.85
N GLN A 466 13.50 -25.57 10.45
CA GLN A 466 14.12 -24.97 9.27
C GLN A 466 13.69 -25.69 7.98
N ALA A 467 13.23 -24.94 6.99
CA ALA A 467 12.81 -25.42 5.69
C ALA A 467 13.70 -24.84 4.58
N SER A 468 14.30 -25.72 3.77
CA SER A 468 15.06 -25.38 2.57
C SER A 468 14.22 -25.71 1.33
N VAL A 469 13.92 -24.71 0.50
CA VAL A 469 13.00 -24.81 -0.65
C VAL A 469 13.69 -24.30 -1.92
N PRO A 470 13.60 -25.02 -3.06
CA PRO A 470 14.22 -24.62 -4.32
C PRO A 470 13.61 -23.34 -4.93
N PRO A 471 14.27 -22.72 -5.92
CA PRO A 471 13.67 -21.65 -6.75
C PRO A 471 12.34 -22.10 -7.37
N LEU A 472 11.32 -21.24 -7.34
CA LEU A 472 10.00 -21.43 -7.99
C LEU A 472 9.34 -22.81 -7.77
N GLY A 473 9.66 -23.48 -6.67
CA GLY A 473 9.29 -24.87 -6.42
C GLY A 473 8.92 -25.12 -4.96
N TRP A 474 8.73 -26.38 -4.60
CA TRP A 474 8.31 -26.79 -3.26
C TRP A 474 9.24 -27.83 -2.64
N ASN A 475 9.11 -28.00 -1.32
CA ASN A 475 9.62 -29.16 -0.60
C ASN A 475 8.56 -29.64 0.41
N THR A 476 8.62 -30.90 0.80
CA THR A 476 7.62 -31.56 1.64
C THR A 476 8.24 -32.01 2.96
N TYR A 477 7.52 -31.74 4.06
CA TYR A 477 7.93 -32.07 5.42
C TYR A 477 6.83 -32.88 6.11
N PHE A 478 7.24 -33.80 6.98
CA PHE A 478 6.35 -34.72 7.69
C PHE A 478 6.49 -34.51 9.19
N VAL A 479 5.38 -34.24 9.87
CA VAL A 479 5.33 -34.08 11.33
C VAL A 479 4.53 -35.22 11.94
N SER A 480 5.09 -35.93 12.92
CA SER A 480 4.43 -37.08 13.58
C SER A 480 4.81 -37.18 15.06
N LYS A 481 4.05 -37.96 15.83
CA LYS A 481 4.36 -38.24 17.24
C LYS A 481 5.67 -39.04 17.36
N ALA A 482 6.48 -38.72 18.36
CA ALA A 482 7.72 -39.45 18.63
C ALA A 482 7.45 -40.88 19.14
N THR A 483 8.09 -41.89 18.54
CA THR A 483 8.02 -43.28 19.00
C THR A 483 8.99 -43.53 20.15
N PHE A 484 8.50 -44.07 21.28
CA PHE A 484 9.26 -44.23 22.54
C PHE A 484 10.31 -45.37 22.54
N LYS A 485 11.09 -45.55 21.46
CA LYS A 485 12.18 -46.53 21.39
C LYS A 485 13.52 -45.88 21.02
N GLY A 486 14.33 -45.61 22.05
CA GLY A 486 15.73 -45.20 21.90
C GLY A 486 15.96 -43.69 21.90
N LYS A 487 16.65 -43.22 22.95
CA LYS A 487 17.19 -41.86 23.19
C LYS A 487 17.24 -40.89 21.98
N SER A 488 16.23 -40.04 21.85
CA SER A 488 16.44 -38.59 21.64
C SER A 488 15.14 -37.80 21.91
N LYS A 489 15.28 -36.61 22.52
CA LYS A 489 14.23 -35.58 22.48
C LYS A 489 14.55 -34.66 21.29
N ASN A 490 14.07 -35.03 20.10
CA ASN A 490 14.38 -34.31 18.83
C ASN A 490 13.80 -32.88 18.71
N GLY A 491 13.15 -32.36 19.76
CA GLY A 491 12.67 -30.98 19.82
C GLY A 491 13.12 -30.28 21.10
N PHE A 492 13.78 -29.13 20.96
CA PHE A 492 14.22 -28.31 22.08
C PHE A 492 13.05 -27.45 22.58
N VAL A 493 12.54 -27.72 23.79
CA VAL A 493 11.60 -26.81 24.45
C VAL A 493 12.39 -25.62 24.98
N SER A 494 12.12 -24.44 24.42
CA SER A 494 12.88 -23.22 24.69
C SER A 494 12.84 -22.87 26.17
N VAL A 495 14.01 -22.58 26.74
CA VAL A 495 14.12 -22.22 28.16
C VAL A 495 13.70 -20.76 28.32
N MET A 496 12.83 -20.50 29.30
CA MET A 496 12.55 -19.15 29.78
C MET A 496 13.49 -18.85 30.94
N GLU A 497 14.34 -17.84 30.79
CA GLU A 497 15.28 -17.42 31.82
C GLU A 497 14.83 -16.13 32.52
N SER A 498 15.06 -16.08 33.84
CA SER A 498 15.09 -14.83 34.62
C SER A 498 16.55 -14.34 34.69
N PRO A 499 16.91 -13.24 34.00
CA PRO A 499 18.29 -12.79 33.90
C PRO A 499 18.96 -12.40 35.23
N GLN A 500 20.29 -12.57 35.31
CA GLN A 500 21.09 -12.34 36.53
C GLN A 500 22.24 -11.32 36.37
N LYS A 501 22.43 -10.74 35.17
CA LYS A 501 23.46 -9.71 34.87
C LYS A 501 22.77 -8.46 34.35
N GLU A 502 23.33 -7.27 34.59
CA GLU A 502 22.78 -5.97 34.17
C GLU A 502 22.40 -5.87 32.68
N THR A 503 23.01 -6.70 31.83
CA THR A 503 22.65 -6.84 30.42
C THR A 503 22.38 -8.29 30.04
N VAL A 504 21.43 -8.47 29.11
CA VAL A 504 21.08 -9.73 28.46
C VAL A 504 21.59 -9.70 27.03
N GLU A 505 22.31 -10.72 26.61
CA GLU A 505 22.56 -10.96 25.18
C GLU A 505 21.63 -12.07 24.66
N ILE A 506 21.14 -11.89 23.43
CA ILE A 506 20.47 -12.92 22.64
C ILE A 506 21.01 -12.96 21.20
N GLY A 507 20.75 -14.09 20.53
CA GLY A 507 21.10 -14.34 19.15
C GLY A 507 21.90 -15.64 19.05
N PRO A 508 21.33 -16.75 18.52
CA PRO A 508 22.08 -18.00 18.35
C PRO A 508 23.06 -17.96 17.17
N GLY A 509 23.01 -16.92 16.32
CA GLY A 509 23.84 -16.76 15.12
C GLY A 509 25.01 -15.77 15.25
N ASN A 510 25.45 -15.24 14.10
CA ASN A 510 26.48 -14.19 14.00
C ASN A 510 26.02 -12.86 14.61
N LEU A 511 24.73 -12.54 14.46
CA LEU A 511 24.10 -11.35 15.00
C LEU A 511 23.76 -11.56 16.49
N LYS A 512 24.21 -10.63 17.33
CA LYS A 512 23.88 -10.51 18.74
C LYS A 512 23.13 -9.21 18.98
N MET A 513 22.19 -9.24 19.92
CA MET A 513 21.51 -8.05 20.44
C MET A 513 21.62 -8.02 21.96
N SER A 514 22.04 -6.88 22.50
CA SER A 514 22.23 -6.69 23.94
C SER A 514 21.14 -5.78 24.49
N PHE A 515 20.44 -6.22 25.53
CA PHE A 515 19.34 -5.50 26.19
C PHE A 515 19.75 -5.11 27.61
N SER A 516 19.29 -3.94 28.07
CA SER A 516 19.43 -3.46 29.45
C SER A 516 18.39 -4.15 30.35
N LEU A 517 18.77 -4.63 31.54
CA LEU A 517 17.78 -5.07 32.53
C LEU A 517 17.07 -3.92 33.24
N THR A 518 17.73 -2.77 33.39
CA THR A 518 17.18 -1.62 34.14
C THR A 518 16.04 -0.94 33.37
N SER A 519 16.18 -0.83 32.05
CA SER A 519 15.15 -0.26 31.17
C SER A 519 14.37 -1.29 30.36
N GLY A 520 14.87 -2.52 30.20
CA GLY A 520 14.24 -3.52 29.32
C GLY A 520 14.28 -3.17 27.83
N GLN A 521 15.15 -2.24 27.45
CA GLN A 521 15.28 -1.75 26.07
C GLN A 521 16.57 -2.29 25.41
N LEU A 522 16.59 -2.24 24.08
CA LEU A 522 17.80 -2.50 23.29
C LEU A 522 18.91 -1.51 23.67
N LYS A 523 20.16 -1.98 23.70
CA LYS A 523 21.37 -1.19 24.02
C LYS A 523 22.41 -1.25 22.90
N SER A 524 22.57 -2.40 22.25
CA SER A 524 23.50 -2.55 21.13
C SER A 524 23.14 -3.73 20.23
N ILE A 525 23.53 -3.62 18.97
CA ILE A 525 23.55 -4.71 17.99
C ILE A 525 25.02 -4.97 17.64
N TYR A 526 25.44 -6.22 17.59
CA TYR A 526 26.80 -6.61 17.22
C TYR A 526 26.78 -7.78 16.23
N ASN A 527 27.58 -7.74 15.17
CA ASN A 527 27.75 -8.86 14.25
C ASN A 527 29.17 -9.40 14.33
N ILE A 528 29.33 -10.59 14.93
CA ILE A 528 30.62 -11.25 15.19
C ILE A 528 31.44 -11.45 13.91
N LYS A 529 30.78 -11.77 12.79
CA LYS A 529 31.42 -12.10 11.51
C LYS A 529 31.97 -10.87 10.78
N THR A 530 31.38 -9.69 10.99
CA THR A 530 31.80 -8.43 10.33
C THR A 530 32.54 -7.47 11.26
N GLY A 531 32.47 -7.71 12.59
CA GLY A 531 33.02 -6.79 13.60
C GLY A 531 32.20 -5.52 13.82
N VAL A 532 31.07 -5.34 13.11
CA VAL A 532 30.22 -4.15 13.23
C VAL A 532 29.53 -4.15 14.59
N TYR A 533 29.88 -3.18 15.43
CA TYR A 533 29.24 -2.87 16.71
C TYR A 533 28.47 -1.55 16.60
N LEU A 534 27.16 -1.61 16.76
CA LEU A 534 26.25 -0.48 16.72
C LEU A 534 25.62 -0.27 18.11
N PRO A 535 25.99 0.77 18.88
CA PRO A 535 25.22 1.19 20.03
C PRO A 535 23.90 1.80 19.53
N VAL A 536 22.77 1.23 19.94
CA VAL A 536 21.44 1.65 19.47
C VAL A 536 20.39 1.33 20.52
N GLN A 537 19.47 2.26 20.72
CA GLN A 537 18.33 2.12 21.63
C GLN A 537 17.04 2.02 20.83
N GLN A 538 16.03 1.37 21.39
CA GLN A 538 14.70 1.28 20.80
C GLN A 538 13.65 1.52 21.88
N SER A 539 12.79 2.50 21.62
CA SER A 539 11.68 2.92 22.47
C SER A 539 10.40 3.05 21.65
N TYR A 540 9.25 3.06 22.34
CA TYR A 540 7.99 3.49 21.75
C TYR A 540 7.61 4.86 22.28
N LEU A 541 7.19 5.73 21.37
CA LEU A 541 6.67 7.06 21.66
C LEU A 541 5.42 7.30 20.80
N TRP A 542 4.64 8.36 21.07
CA TRP A 542 3.46 8.68 20.25
C TRP A 542 3.25 10.19 20.03
N TYR A 543 2.59 10.51 18.91
CA TYR A 543 2.03 11.81 18.47
C TYR A 543 0.66 12.16 19.09
N GLY A 544 0.58 13.18 19.95
CA GLY A 544 -0.70 13.78 20.33
C GLY A 544 -1.32 14.53 19.15
N SER A 545 -2.50 14.12 18.67
CA SER A 545 -3.18 14.79 17.54
C SER A 545 -3.74 16.17 17.91
N SER A 546 -3.38 17.21 17.15
CA SER A 546 -4.01 18.54 17.19
C SER A 546 -5.53 18.48 16.88
N SER A 547 -6.29 19.37 17.54
CA SER A 547 -7.74 19.58 17.45
C SER A 547 -8.09 20.70 16.44
N ARG A 548 -9.35 21.13 16.37
CA ARG A 548 -9.81 22.20 15.47
C ARG A 548 -9.67 23.62 16.04
N ASP A 549 -9.23 23.75 17.29
CA ASP A 549 -9.29 24.99 18.07
C ASP A 549 -8.34 26.09 17.52
N ASP A 550 -7.37 25.69 16.71
CA ASP A 550 -6.46 26.52 15.91
C ASP A 550 -6.58 26.24 14.39
N GLY A 551 -7.77 25.80 13.95
CA GLY A 551 -8.18 25.70 12.54
C GLY A 551 -8.05 24.30 11.92
N GLN A 552 -6.92 23.62 12.10
CA GLN A 552 -6.58 22.40 11.35
C GLN A 552 -6.31 21.18 12.25
N ALA A 553 -7.24 20.24 12.30
CA ALA A 553 -7.06 19.00 13.08
C ALA A 553 -6.19 17.95 12.35
N SER A 554 -5.52 17.09 13.13
CA SER A 554 -4.90 15.86 12.62
C SER A 554 -5.98 14.87 12.16
N GLY A 555 -5.82 14.23 11.00
CA GLY A 555 -6.88 13.47 10.32
C GLY A 555 -6.44 12.17 9.66
N ALA A 556 -7.31 11.55 8.84
CA ALA A 556 -6.95 10.37 8.04
C ALA A 556 -5.86 10.70 7.02
N TYR A 557 -6.02 11.82 6.31
CA TYR A 557 -5.03 12.42 5.41
C TYR A 557 -3.86 13.06 6.17
N ILE A 558 -4.16 14.10 6.94
CA ILE A 558 -3.18 15.01 7.54
C ILE A 558 -2.60 14.44 8.84
N PHE A 559 -1.30 14.59 9.03
CA PHE A 559 -0.66 14.44 10.34
C PHE A 559 -0.32 15.82 10.88
N ARG A 560 -0.85 16.14 12.07
CA ARG A 560 -0.53 17.37 12.78
C ARG A 560 -0.32 17.09 14.27
N PRO A 561 0.93 16.88 14.73
CA PRO A 561 1.22 16.68 16.14
C PRO A 561 1.02 17.97 16.95
N LYS A 562 0.63 17.82 18.22
CA LYS A 562 0.50 18.91 19.21
C LYS A 562 1.88 19.27 19.79
N GLY A 563 2.80 19.65 18.90
CA GLY A 563 4.19 19.98 19.21
C GLY A 563 5.11 18.77 19.38
N SER A 564 6.32 19.07 19.84
CA SER A 564 7.33 18.16 20.38
C SER A 564 7.71 18.63 21.79
N PRO A 565 8.28 17.78 22.67
CA PRO A 565 8.85 16.47 22.39
C PRO A 565 7.80 15.37 22.18
N GLN A 566 8.26 14.26 21.61
CA GLN A 566 7.54 13.00 21.66
C GLN A 566 7.30 12.55 23.10
N ASN A 567 6.20 11.86 23.35
CA ASN A 567 5.91 11.30 24.66
C ASN A 567 6.28 9.82 24.71
N MET A 568 7.26 9.47 25.55
CA MET A 568 7.74 8.11 25.76
C MET A 568 6.66 7.23 26.43
N VAL A 569 6.51 6.00 25.95
CA VAL A 569 5.49 5.05 26.43
C VAL A 569 5.89 4.39 27.76
N SER A 570 7.16 4.01 27.91
CA SER A 570 7.77 3.61 29.18
C SER A 570 9.29 3.64 29.11
N SER A 571 9.93 4.07 30.19
CA SER A 571 11.38 4.05 30.41
C SER A 571 11.89 2.75 31.06
N SER A 572 11.00 1.88 31.55
CA SER A 572 11.34 0.55 32.07
C SER A 572 10.31 -0.50 31.66
N VAL A 573 10.80 -1.63 31.13
CA VAL A 573 10.01 -2.63 30.41
C VAL A 573 10.32 -4.03 30.94
N PRO A 574 9.33 -4.80 31.43
CA PRO A 574 9.56 -6.17 31.84
C PRO A 574 10.03 -7.04 30.66
N LEU A 575 11.19 -7.69 30.82
CA LEU A 575 11.72 -8.64 29.85
C LEU A 575 11.33 -10.08 30.19
N LYS A 576 10.89 -10.82 29.17
CA LYS A 576 10.90 -12.29 29.18
C LYS A 576 11.80 -12.77 28.04
N VAL A 577 12.85 -13.51 28.40
CA VAL A 577 13.81 -14.05 27.45
C VAL A 577 13.47 -15.51 27.16
N ILE A 578 13.47 -15.89 25.88
CA ILE A 578 13.27 -17.25 25.40
C ILE A 578 14.48 -17.61 24.54
N ARG A 579 15.21 -18.69 24.87
CA ARG A 579 16.37 -19.13 24.07
C ARG A 579 16.18 -20.50 23.43
N GLY A 580 16.83 -20.72 22.29
CA GLY A 580 16.88 -22.03 21.63
C GLY A 580 17.73 -22.10 20.35
N PRO A 581 17.83 -23.28 19.72
CA PRO A 581 18.83 -23.55 18.68
C PRO A 581 18.53 -22.91 17.32
N LEU A 582 17.27 -22.60 17.02
CA LEU A 582 16.85 -21.96 15.76
C LEU A 582 16.67 -20.45 15.92
N LEU A 583 16.18 -20.00 17.08
CA LEU A 583 16.02 -18.59 17.43
C LEU A 583 16.04 -18.33 18.94
N ASP A 584 16.32 -17.07 19.28
CA ASP A 584 15.99 -16.47 20.57
C ASP A 584 14.87 -15.41 20.38
N GLU A 585 13.97 -15.27 21.37
CA GLU A 585 12.99 -14.17 21.45
C GLU A 585 13.19 -13.35 22.74
N VAL A 586 13.07 -12.02 22.62
CA VAL A 586 12.91 -11.10 23.76
C VAL A 586 11.52 -10.50 23.69
N HIS A 587 10.70 -10.81 24.70
CA HIS A 587 9.33 -10.33 24.87
C HIS A 587 9.35 -9.09 25.76
N GLN A 588 8.74 -8.01 25.28
CA GLN A 588 8.75 -6.67 25.89
C GLN A 588 7.32 -6.14 25.99
N GLN A 589 6.81 -5.92 27.21
CA GLN A 589 5.52 -5.26 27.42
C GLN A 589 5.74 -3.82 27.89
N PHE A 590 5.68 -2.86 26.98
CA PHE A 590 5.95 -1.46 27.28
C PHE A 590 4.83 -0.84 28.13
N ASN A 591 3.56 -1.22 27.92
CA ASN A 591 2.44 -0.89 28.81
C ASN A 591 1.24 -1.87 28.60
N SER A 592 0.01 -1.46 28.93
CA SER A 592 -1.20 -2.28 28.73
C SER A 592 -1.62 -2.47 27.26
N TRP A 593 -1.02 -1.73 26.32
CA TRP A 593 -1.42 -1.69 24.91
C TRP A 593 -0.28 -1.75 23.89
N ILE A 594 0.97 -1.54 24.30
CA ILE A 594 2.17 -1.80 23.49
C ILE A 594 2.87 -3.07 23.98
N TYR A 595 2.98 -4.04 23.09
CA TYR A 595 3.72 -5.28 23.27
C TYR A 595 4.57 -5.56 22.03
N GLN A 596 5.80 -6.02 22.25
CA GLN A 596 6.79 -6.30 21.22
C GLN A 596 7.44 -7.66 21.47
N VAL A 597 7.75 -8.36 20.37
CA VAL A 597 8.65 -9.51 20.37
C VAL A 597 9.79 -9.24 19.39
N THR A 598 11.00 -9.07 19.91
CA THR A 598 12.23 -9.03 19.11
C THR A 598 12.76 -10.45 18.93
N ARG A 599 13.02 -10.88 17.70
CA ARG A 599 13.50 -12.23 17.37
C ARG A 599 14.82 -12.19 16.63
N VAL A 600 15.75 -13.04 17.04
CA VAL A 600 17.02 -13.27 16.32
C VAL A 600 17.11 -14.76 15.99
N TYR A 601 17.06 -15.08 14.70
CA TYR A 601 17.22 -16.45 14.21
C TYR A 601 18.69 -16.74 13.93
N ARG A 602 19.11 -18.00 14.09
CA ARG A 602 20.50 -18.44 13.93
C ARG A 602 21.11 -18.06 12.57
N ASP A 603 20.34 -18.28 11.51
CA ASP A 603 20.83 -18.18 10.13
C ASP A 603 20.35 -16.89 9.43
N LYS A 604 20.08 -15.82 10.20
CA LYS A 604 19.69 -14.49 9.71
C LYS A 604 20.69 -13.45 10.22
N GLU A 605 21.09 -12.52 9.36
CA GLU A 605 21.95 -11.37 9.73
C GLU A 605 21.13 -10.10 9.99
N HIS A 606 19.85 -10.26 10.38
CA HIS A 606 18.92 -9.22 10.84
C HIS A 606 18.04 -9.76 11.98
N ALA A 607 17.37 -8.85 12.70
CA ALA A 607 16.36 -9.18 13.69
C ALA A 607 14.94 -8.91 13.14
N GLU A 608 13.95 -9.71 13.54
CA GLU A 608 12.54 -9.42 13.29
C GLU A 608 11.93 -8.75 14.53
N VAL A 609 11.31 -7.59 14.35
CA VAL A 609 10.62 -6.85 15.42
C VAL A 609 9.12 -6.88 15.17
N GLU A 610 8.40 -7.73 15.91
CA GLU A 610 6.96 -7.86 15.82
C GLU A 610 6.27 -6.99 16.87
N PHE A 611 5.35 -6.12 16.46
CA PHE A 611 4.72 -5.11 17.31
C PHE A 611 3.19 -5.23 17.37
N THR A 612 2.61 -4.88 18.52
CA THR A 612 1.17 -4.77 18.78
C THR A 612 0.92 -3.46 19.53
N VAL A 613 -0.03 -2.61 19.08
CA VAL A 613 -0.22 -1.21 19.56
C VAL A 613 -1.71 -0.83 19.59
N ARG A 614 -2.17 -0.11 20.64
CA ARG A 614 -3.59 0.31 20.85
C ARG A 614 -3.77 1.57 21.79
N ASP A 615 -3.86 2.78 21.22
CA ASP A 615 -4.43 4.05 21.79
C ASP A 615 -3.72 4.84 22.95
N TYR A 616 -3.32 6.16 22.76
CA TYR A 616 -3.38 7.34 23.73
C TYR A 616 -2.64 8.68 23.26
N ARG A 617 -2.57 9.80 24.06
CA ARG A 617 -2.10 11.24 23.76
C ARG A 617 -1.56 12.03 25.03
N ALA A 618 -1.01 13.28 25.13
CA ALA A 618 -0.53 14.46 24.30
C ALA A 618 0.61 15.33 25.01
N ASP A 619 1.33 16.30 24.35
CA ASP A 619 1.74 17.70 24.84
C ASP A 619 3.22 18.31 24.73
N TRP A 620 3.39 19.48 24.03
CA TRP A 620 4.16 20.77 24.35
C TRP A 620 5.75 20.91 24.39
N PRO A 621 6.44 21.98 23.84
CA PRO A 621 6.49 22.65 22.49
C PRO A 621 7.93 23.10 21.97
N LEU A 622 8.10 23.61 20.73
CA LEU A 622 8.94 24.80 20.30
C LEU A 622 8.83 25.02 18.75
N SER A 623 9.46 26.06 18.18
CA SER A 623 9.07 26.67 16.89
C SER A 623 9.84 26.23 15.62
N VAL A 624 9.18 25.36 14.86
CA VAL A 624 9.11 25.31 13.38
C VAL A 624 7.61 25.14 13.07
N THR A 625 7.10 25.44 11.86
CA THR A 625 5.64 25.38 11.61
C THR A 625 5.05 23.98 11.85
N GLN A 626 5.69 22.93 11.32
CA GLN A 626 5.47 21.52 11.65
C GLN A 626 6.80 20.73 11.46
N PRO A 627 7.77 20.79 12.41
CA PRO A 627 9.10 20.19 12.23
C PRO A 627 9.06 18.67 12.03
N VAL A 628 8.01 18.04 12.55
CA VAL A 628 7.82 16.60 12.44
C VAL A 628 7.07 16.25 11.16
N ALA A 629 5.85 16.75 10.99
CA ALA A 629 4.95 16.26 9.93
C ALA A 629 5.44 16.56 8.51
N GLY A 630 6.27 17.60 8.32
CA GLY A 630 6.91 17.92 7.05
C GLY A 630 8.16 17.09 6.72
N ASN A 631 8.68 16.30 7.66
CA ASN A 631 9.83 15.39 7.44
C ASN A 631 9.43 13.91 7.35
N TYR A 632 8.14 13.59 7.45
CA TYR A 632 7.63 12.24 7.24
C TYR A 632 7.59 11.88 5.74
N TYR A 633 8.10 10.71 5.41
CA TYR A 633 8.07 10.14 4.06
C TYR A 633 7.36 8.77 4.02
N PRO A 634 6.83 8.36 2.85
CA PRO A 634 6.13 7.10 2.72
C PRO A 634 7.09 5.94 2.42
N LEU A 635 7.04 4.89 3.25
CA LEU A 635 7.93 3.74 3.19
C LEU A 635 7.18 2.49 2.73
N ASN A 636 7.61 1.90 1.61
CA ASN A 636 7.06 0.63 1.09
C ASN A 636 8.03 -0.56 1.16
N LEU A 637 9.33 -0.29 1.31
CA LEU A 637 10.39 -1.30 1.46
C LEU A 637 11.08 -1.13 2.81
N GLY A 638 11.56 0.07 3.11
CA GLY A 638 12.25 0.41 4.36
C GLY A 638 12.80 1.83 4.33
N ILE A 639 13.52 2.18 5.39
CA ILE A 639 14.28 3.41 5.60
C ILE A 639 15.67 3.04 6.14
N TYR A 640 16.69 3.84 5.86
CA TYR A 640 18.03 3.62 6.42
C TYR A 640 18.74 4.95 6.73
N THR A 641 19.70 4.88 7.65
CA THR A 641 20.68 5.94 7.93
C THR A 641 22.09 5.35 7.93
N MET A 642 23.09 6.16 7.59
CA MET A 642 24.50 5.72 7.48
C MET A 642 25.48 6.80 7.94
N ASP A 643 26.57 6.39 8.57
CA ASP A 643 27.73 7.23 8.88
C ASP A 643 29.00 6.70 8.15
N LYS A 644 30.21 7.02 8.64
CA LYS A 644 31.48 6.50 8.08
C LYS A 644 31.85 5.10 8.60
N LYS A 645 31.03 4.45 9.43
CA LYS A 645 31.34 3.21 10.14
C LYS A 645 30.21 2.17 10.06
N PHE A 646 28.95 2.59 10.04
CA PHE A 646 27.79 1.72 10.06
C PHE A 646 26.62 2.25 9.21
N GLU A 647 25.76 1.33 8.81
CA GLU A 647 24.44 1.58 8.24
C GLU A 647 23.40 0.90 9.13
N LEU A 648 22.30 1.60 9.44
CA LEU A 648 21.12 1.04 10.09
C LEU A 648 19.96 1.02 9.09
N SER A 649 19.69 -0.15 8.52
CA SER A 649 18.57 -0.39 7.59
C SER A 649 17.38 -1.03 8.31
N ILE A 650 16.20 -0.42 8.21
CA ILE A 650 14.93 -0.92 8.79
C ILE A 650 13.91 -1.18 7.67
N LEU A 651 13.53 -2.44 7.49
CA LEU A 651 12.55 -2.86 6.48
C LEU A 651 11.13 -2.92 7.05
N VAL A 652 10.12 -2.58 6.25
CA VAL A 652 8.70 -2.52 6.68
C VAL A 652 7.83 -3.61 6.07
N ASP A 653 6.89 -4.15 6.86
CA ASP A 653 6.02 -5.26 6.48
C ASP A 653 4.73 -4.83 5.73
N ARG A 654 4.53 -3.52 5.58
CA ARG A 654 3.40 -2.81 4.97
C ARG A 654 3.82 -1.36 4.64
N ALA A 655 3.02 -0.66 3.83
CA ALA A 655 3.17 0.78 3.67
C ALA A 655 3.07 1.51 5.03
N THR A 656 4.05 2.34 5.36
CA THR A 656 4.23 2.94 6.68
C THR A 656 4.82 4.35 6.53
N GLY A 657 4.37 5.33 7.32
CA GLY A 657 5.05 6.63 7.42
C GLY A 657 6.25 6.56 8.35
N GLY A 658 7.39 7.10 7.95
CA GLY A 658 8.59 7.17 8.79
C GLY A 658 9.43 8.42 8.52
N SER A 659 10.40 8.67 9.41
CA SER A 659 11.21 9.88 9.43
C SER A 659 12.59 9.63 10.09
N SER A 660 13.48 10.62 9.95
CA SER A 660 14.62 10.85 10.83
C SER A 660 14.49 12.30 11.31
N ILE A 661 14.23 12.51 12.60
CA ILE A 661 13.91 13.84 13.18
C ILE A 661 15.15 14.51 13.76
N GLU A 662 16.05 13.74 14.37
CA GLU A 662 17.36 14.17 14.84
C GLU A 662 18.47 13.25 14.28
N ASP A 663 19.69 13.77 14.17
CA ASP A 663 20.83 13.06 13.56
C ASP A 663 21.12 11.73 14.29
N GLY A 664 21.00 10.62 13.55
CA GLY A 664 21.20 9.27 14.07
C GLY A 664 19.93 8.55 14.53
N GLU A 665 18.78 9.23 14.58
CA GLU A 665 17.49 8.62 14.88
C GLU A 665 16.78 8.11 13.61
N VAL A 666 15.94 7.08 13.77
CA VAL A 666 15.01 6.59 12.73
C VAL A 666 13.71 6.19 13.41
N GLU A 667 12.59 6.73 12.93
CA GLU A 667 11.27 6.49 13.50
C GLU A 667 10.25 6.01 12.47
N LEU A 668 9.31 5.20 12.94
CA LEU A 668 8.21 4.66 12.15
C LEU A 668 6.89 4.89 12.90
N MET A 669 5.91 5.51 12.26
CA MET A 669 4.57 5.64 12.82
C MET A 669 3.80 4.36 12.53
N LEU A 670 3.65 3.49 13.53
CA LEU A 670 3.13 2.13 13.36
C LEU A 670 1.58 2.03 13.39
N HIS A 671 0.93 2.95 14.12
CA HIS A 671 -0.53 3.05 14.17
C HIS A 671 -0.98 4.50 14.42
N ARG A 672 -2.26 4.79 14.15
CA ARG A 672 -2.91 6.09 14.32
C ARG A 672 -4.37 5.86 14.74
N PHE A 673 -4.85 6.65 15.68
CA PHE A 673 -6.25 6.68 16.12
C PHE A 673 -6.64 8.12 16.46
N ASN A 674 -7.89 8.50 16.18
CA ASN A 674 -8.47 9.78 16.59
C ASN A 674 -9.84 9.53 17.23
N SER A 675 -10.13 10.19 18.36
CA SER A 675 -11.36 9.96 19.13
C SER A 675 -12.63 10.39 18.37
N PRO A 676 -13.73 9.63 18.42
CA PRO A 676 -14.99 9.96 17.73
C PRO A 676 -15.59 11.32 18.12
N PHE A 677 -15.29 11.81 19.32
CA PHE A 677 -15.76 13.11 19.81
C PHE A 677 -14.96 14.31 19.29
N LEU A 678 -13.90 14.11 18.49
CA LEU A 678 -12.79 15.08 18.42
C LEU A 678 -12.31 15.53 17.02
N CYS A 679 -13.02 15.21 15.92
CA CYS A 679 -13.18 16.06 14.71
C CYS A 679 -13.73 15.35 13.46
N CYS A 680 -14.71 15.97 12.78
CA CYS A 680 -14.90 15.76 11.34
C CYS A 680 -13.85 16.56 10.54
N LEU A 681 -13.39 16.03 9.40
CA LEU A 681 -12.37 16.66 8.56
C LEU A 681 -12.97 17.53 7.46
N ALA A 682 -12.20 18.52 6.98
CA ALA A 682 -12.61 19.49 5.96
C ALA A 682 -12.35 19.01 4.50
N TYR A 683 -12.22 17.71 4.27
CA TYR A 683 -11.77 17.12 3.00
C TYR A 683 -12.65 15.91 2.62
N GLY A 684 -13.94 16.15 2.40
CA GLY A 684 -14.99 15.16 2.05
C GLY A 684 -15.34 14.13 3.15
N LEU A 685 -14.36 13.69 3.93
CA LEU A 685 -14.48 12.60 4.91
C LEU A 685 -15.10 13.08 6.23
N LYS A 686 -16.43 13.04 6.31
CA LYS A 686 -17.23 13.31 7.52
C LYS A 686 -17.12 12.22 8.62
N TYR A 687 -15.97 11.54 8.74
CA TYR A 687 -15.75 10.49 9.74
C TYR A 687 -14.32 10.51 10.29
N VAL A 688 -14.20 10.19 11.58
CA VAL A 688 -12.93 10.02 12.29
C VAL A 688 -12.30 8.66 11.96
N LEU A 689 -10.96 8.56 12.00
CA LEU A 689 -10.22 7.31 11.84
C LEU A 689 -10.35 6.40 13.08
N ASN A 690 -11.53 5.80 13.24
CA ASN A 690 -11.80 4.76 14.22
C ASN A 690 -11.67 3.38 13.55
N GLN A 691 -10.76 2.54 14.03
CA GLN A 691 -10.84 1.08 13.86
C GLN A 691 -11.14 0.46 15.23
N ILE A 692 -11.86 -0.67 15.23
CA ILE A 692 -12.23 -1.49 16.40
C ILE A 692 -11.63 -2.88 16.20
#